data_AF-A0A358X5Z9-F1
#
_entry.id   AF-A0A358X5Z9-F1
#
_cell.length_a   1.000
_cell.length_b   1.000
_cell.length_c   1.000
_cell.angle_alpha   90.00
_cell.angle_beta   90.00
_cell.angle_gamma   90.00
#
_symmetry.space_group_name_H-M   'P 1'
#
loop_
_entity.id
_entity.type
_entity.pdbx_description
1 polymer ?
#
loop_
_entity_poly.entity_id
_entity_poly.type
_entity_poly.pdbx_seq_one_letter_code
_entity_poly.pdbx_strand_id
1 'polypeptide(L)'
;MPDELARTPPHNIEAEQSLLGSIFLDKDAMFKISDVAGAEDFYKDAHRYIYEIMIELHDRHEPIDILTVGSRLEEKKQLEAVGGRSYLITLTNIVPSSYNIVHYAQIVHKKATLRRLIGAAGDITRIGYDESQELETVLDLAQQTLFSVSQKFLKQTFQPIRNILTDAFDRIDELHKEKGKLRGVPTGFKALDNLLAGLQKSNLVVLAARPSVGKTSLALDMARQVAIHAKVPVGILSLEMSKEELVDRLICAEANVSLWKMRTGNLSDREDHDDFPRIGNAMGVLSEAPIYIDDAATNTISQIRTKARRLKTENNLGLLIIDYLQLIDSRTKIENRVQEISEITRSLKMLARELNIPVLALSQLSRSVEMSKPAIPKLAHLRESGCLTGDTKIILADGTSVTIQKLAERKKQTPVTILALNQKYKIQKTILTKAFSSGKKKVYILTTRSGRKISASANHPFRTIDGWVHLDKLKKGNLISLPRMLPFTHTRGGMSRDELALLAHLIGDGCILPRQPFHYTSADETNIAVVKKCAEKLFKIKTRLVRQKNWWHLYLPSPHALTHGVQHPISNWLVSLGLDLAHAPDKRLPDFLAGQSPEDIAFFLKHLWSTDGNISWKKLKNRLPSAAIYYSSTSEQLCRQVQHLLLKLNIWSTLRRVPQGKHRPSFQVHIQSKKFQIRFLQLIGAIGERGRIIPDILKALTKITTNTNTDVIPKSIWRTHVAKALKKRGISWRDLSEKLEMSYSGTSLFKNNIGRERLARIARIVSDDELMHLAQSDIYWDEIISIAYEGEKEVYDATVPGLHNFVANDIVVHNSIEQDADVVMFIYRKAADRNYRVEDIPPDERFLGEIHVAKHRNGPTGIVKLFFDAEKASYRNLEKYLTAEQT
;
A
#
# COMPACT_ATOMS: atom_id res chain seq x y z
N MET A 1 32.79 47.55 -0.67
CA MET A 1 31.48 47.95 -0.12
C MET A 1 31.52 47.75 1.39
N PRO A 2 32.01 48.74 2.16
CA PRO A 2 32.26 48.61 3.59
C PRO A 2 31.10 49.16 4.43
N ASP A 3 29.93 48.49 4.40
CA ASP A 3 28.81 48.77 5.34
C ASP A 3 27.81 47.60 5.54
N GLU A 4 28.07 46.39 5.03
CA GLU A 4 27.10 45.27 5.11
C GLU A 4 27.20 44.40 6.37
N LEU A 5 28.24 44.56 7.19
CA LEU A 5 28.53 43.67 8.34
C LEU A 5 27.73 43.98 9.62
N ALA A 6 26.81 44.97 9.61
CA ALA A 6 26.00 45.35 10.77
C ALA A 6 24.47 45.29 10.55
N ARG A 7 23.98 44.50 9.59
CA ARG A 7 22.53 44.30 9.43
C ARG A 7 22.02 43.28 10.44
N THR A 8 21.33 43.74 11.48
CA THR A 8 20.62 42.87 12.41
C THR A 8 19.50 42.12 11.69
N PRO A 9 19.27 40.82 11.99
CA PRO A 9 18.19 40.06 11.37
C PRO A 9 16.83 40.72 11.61
N PRO A 10 15.89 40.70 10.64
CA PRO A 10 14.56 41.31 10.81
C PRO A 10 13.83 40.80 12.06
N HIS A 11 13.52 41.71 12.98
CA HIS A 11 12.81 41.42 14.23
C HIS A 11 11.91 42.59 14.64
N ASN A 12 11.03 42.37 15.61
CA ASN A 12 10.26 43.42 16.30
C ASN A 12 9.98 42.96 17.73
N ILE A 13 10.80 43.41 18.67
CA ILE A 13 10.70 42.99 20.08
C ILE A 13 9.40 43.48 20.73
N GLU A 14 8.94 44.68 20.40
CA GLU A 14 7.71 45.25 20.94
C GLU A 14 6.48 44.42 20.53
N ALA A 15 6.44 43.95 19.27
CA ALA A 15 5.38 43.08 18.78
C ALA A 15 5.43 41.69 19.45
N GLU A 16 6.63 41.14 19.69
CA GLU A 16 6.78 39.88 20.43
C GLU A 16 6.29 40.00 21.88
N GLN A 17 6.69 41.08 22.57
CA GLN A 17 6.26 41.37 23.93
C GLN A 17 4.75 41.59 23.99
N SER A 18 4.22 42.32 23.00
CA SER A 18 2.79 42.61 22.93
C SER A 18 1.95 41.37 22.64
N LEU A 19 2.48 40.45 21.84
CA LEU A 19 1.86 39.15 21.57
C LEU A 19 1.80 38.30 22.84
N LEU A 20 2.93 38.12 23.54
CA LEU A 20 2.99 37.33 24.77
C LEU A 20 2.14 37.93 25.89
N GLY A 21 2.19 39.25 26.07
CA GLY A 21 1.34 39.96 27.03
C GLY A 21 -0.15 39.79 26.73
N SER A 22 -0.54 39.83 25.46
CA SER A 22 -1.95 39.66 25.05
C SER A 22 -2.48 38.27 25.38
N ILE A 23 -1.64 37.24 25.30
CA ILE A 23 -2.00 35.85 25.64
C ILE A 23 -2.29 35.69 27.13
N PHE A 24 -1.54 36.38 27.99
CA PHE A 24 -1.80 36.37 29.43
C PHE A 24 -3.11 37.09 29.81
N LEU A 25 -3.58 38.04 28.98
CA LEU A 25 -4.76 38.86 29.26
C LEU A 25 -6.07 38.25 28.71
N ASP A 26 -6.03 37.61 27.53
CA ASP A 26 -7.20 37.01 26.88
C ASP A 26 -7.07 35.48 26.82
N LYS A 27 -8.00 34.76 27.46
CA LYS A 27 -8.02 33.28 27.48
C LYS A 27 -8.26 32.68 26.11
N ASP A 28 -8.90 33.42 25.20
CA ASP A 28 -9.19 32.97 23.84
C ASP A 28 -8.09 33.38 22.83
N ALA A 29 -7.08 34.11 23.29
CA ALA A 29 -5.95 34.58 22.50
C ALA A 29 -5.30 33.45 21.70
N MET A 30 -4.96 32.35 22.37
CA MET A 30 -4.24 31.22 21.76
C MET A 30 -5.02 30.60 20.62
N PHE A 31 -6.35 30.48 20.72
CA PHE A 31 -7.18 29.94 19.64
C PHE A 31 -7.15 30.82 18.38
N LYS A 32 -6.97 32.14 18.54
CA LYS A 32 -6.94 33.09 17.42
C LYS A 32 -5.59 33.10 16.69
N ILE A 33 -4.50 32.74 17.36
CA ILE A 33 -3.13 32.90 16.84
C ILE A 33 -2.33 31.61 16.65
N SER A 34 -2.81 30.47 17.18
CA SER A 34 -2.12 29.16 17.09
C SER A 34 -1.75 28.77 15.65
N ASP A 35 -2.58 29.18 14.69
CA ASP A 35 -2.35 28.93 13.27
C ASP A 35 -1.42 29.94 12.60
N VAL A 36 -1.22 31.12 13.20
CA VAL A 36 -0.51 32.26 12.62
C VAL A 36 0.97 32.30 13.01
N ALA A 37 1.31 32.04 14.27
CA ALA A 37 2.69 32.15 14.77
C ALA A 37 3.13 30.91 15.56
N GLY A 38 4.33 30.40 15.26
CA GLY A 38 4.99 29.31 16.00
C GLY A 38 6.05 29.81 16.98
N ALA A 39 6.51 28.94 17.88
CA ALA A 39 7.57 29.30 18.83
C ALA A 39 8.89 29.73 18.16
N GLU A 40 9.25 29.10 17.04
CA GLU A 40 10.44 29.45 16.26
C GLU A 40 10.31 30.78 15.48
N ASP A 41 9.11 31.39 15.47
CA ASP A 41 8.91 32.71 14.86
C ASP A 41 9.39 33.86 15.75
N PHE A 42 9.67 33.61 17.04
CA PHE A 42 10.24 34.60 17.94
C PHE A 42 11.74 34.77 17.71
N TYR A 43 12.23 36.02 17.72
CA TYR A 43 13.65 36.33 17.58
C TYR A 43 14.39 36.17 18.91
N LYS A 44 13.77 36.53 20.04
CA LYS A 44 14.39 36.42 21.36
C LYS A 44 14.13 35.04 21.96
N ASP A 45 15.19 34.35 22.37
CA ASP A 45 15.09 33.00 22.98
C ASP A 45 14.17 32.97 24.20
N ALA A 46 14.22 34.00 25.04
CA ALA A 46 13.33 34.13 26.19
C ALA A 46 11.85 34.10 25.78
N HIS A 47 11.49 34.78 24.68
CA HIS A 47 10.11 34.82 24.18
C HIS A 47 9.69 33.48 23.57
N ARG A 48 10.62 32.83 22.85
CA ARG A 48 10.40 31.46 22.32
C ARG A 48 10.08 30.50 23.46
N TYR A 49 10.89 30.46 24.51
CA TYR A 49 10.66 29.57 25.65
C TYR A 49 9.33 29.85 26.36
N ILE A 50 8.98 31.13 26.54
CA ILE A 50 7.68 31.49 27.12
C ILE A 50 6.53 30.97 26.23
N TYR A 51 6.60 31.18 24.91
CA TYR A 51 5.55 30.74 23.99
C TYR A 51 5.45 29.20 23.88
N GLU A 52 6.57 28.47 23.93
CA GLU A 52 6.57 26.99 23.98
C GLU A 52 5.80 26.47 25.19
N ILE A 53 5.98 27.09 26.36
CA ILE A 53 5.25 26.75 27.57
C ILE A 53 3.77 27.12 27.45
N MET A 54 3.44 28.27 26.85
CA MET A 54 2.05 28.64 26.58
C MET A 54 1.35 27.64 25.66
N ILE A 55 2.02 27.16 24.61
CA ILE A 55 1.49 26.09 23.74
C ILE A 55 1.30 24.79 24.54
N GLU A 56 2.30 24.41 25.35
CA GLU A 56 2.21 23.18 26.14
C GLU A 56 1.04 23.20 27.13
N LEU A 57 0.83 24.33 27.82
CA LEU A 57 -0.30 24.51 28.73
C LEU A 57 -1.64 24.51 27.96
N HIS A 58 -1.67 25.15 26.79
CA HIS A 58 -2.84 25.15 25.90
C HIS A 58 -3.23 23.72 25.48
N ASP A 59 -2.26 22.91 25.03
CA ASP A 59 -2.49 21.52 24.61
C ASP A 59 -3.00 20.63 25.75
N ARG A 60 -2.56 20.92 26.98
CA ARG A 60 -3.02 20.25 28.21
C ARG A 60 -4.35 20.79 28.74
N HIS A 61 -4.93 21.79 28.08
CA HIS A 61 -6.15 22.49 28.52
C HIS A 61 -6.00 23.12 29.91
N GLU A 62 -4.78 23.53 30.27
CA GLU A 62 -4.47 24.25 31.49
C GLU A 62 -4.52 25.77 31.25
N PRO A 63 -4.95 26.58 32.24
CA PRO A 63 -5.02 28.03 32.09
C PRO A 63 -3.62 28.63 31.90
N ILE A 64 -3.51 29.59 30.97
CA ILE A 64 -2.26 30.29 30.69
C ILE A 64 -2.27 31.60 31.47
N ASP A 65 -1.60 31.60 32.62
CA ASP A 65 -1.43 32.78 33.46
C ASP A 65 0.02 32.84 33.99
N ILE A 66 0.37 33.94 34.66
CA ILE A 66 1.73 34.18 35.15
C ILE A 66 2.18 33.08 36.11
N LEU A 67 1.26 32.51 36.91
CA LEU A 67 1.59 31.48 37.89
C LEU A 67 1.83 30.12 37.24
N THR A 68 0.97 29.71 36.30
CA THR A 68 1.08 28.42 35.61
C THR A 68 2.28 28.40 34.67
N VAL A 69 2.47 29.46 33.88
CA VAL A 69 3.65 29.61 33.02
C VAL A 69 4.93 29.70 33.86
N GLY A 70 4.93 30.49 34.94
CA GLY A 70 6.07 30.63 35.84
C GLY A 70 6.48 29.32 36.50
N SER A 71 5.52 28.55 37.02
CA SER A 71 5.78 27.27 37.68
C SER A 71 6.30 26.22 36.69
N ARG A 72 5.74 26.17 35.47
CA ARG A 72 6.17 25.23 34.44
C ARG A 72 7.58 25.57 33.90
N LEU A 73 7.91 26.85 33.78
CA LEU A 73 9.28 27.30 33.45
C LEU A 73 10.28 26.95 34.56
N GLU A 74 9.86 26.97 35.83
CA GLU A 74 10.68 26.60 36.99
C GLU A 74 10.98 25.10 37.01
N GLU A 75 9.96 24.26 36.79
CA GLU A 75 10.12 22.80 36.66
C GLU A 75 11.10 22.41 35.55
N LYS A 76 11.10 23.15 34.43
CA LYS A 76 12.03 22.95 33.31
C LYS A 76 13.39 23.64 33.48
N LYS A 77 13.63 24.33 34.61
CA LYS A 77 14.86 25.09 34.88
C LYS A 77 15.15 26.19 33.84
N GLN A 78 14.09 26.77 33.27
CA GLN A 78 14.17 27.84 32.26
C GLN A 78 13.71 29.21 32.81
N LEU A 79 13.20 29.28 34.04
CA LEU A 79 12.66 30.50 34.63
C LEU A 79 13.70 31.64 34.75
N GLU A 80 14.93 31.33 35.15
CA GLU A 80 16.01 32.33 35.23
C GLU A 80 16.41 32.84 33.84
N ALA A 81 16.44 31.95 32.83
CA ALA A 81 16.82 32.27 31.45
C ALA A 81 15.82 33.23 30.77
N VAL A 82 14.56 33.27 31.21
CA VAL A 82 13.55 34.20 30.70
C VAL A 82 13.50 35.53 31.46
N GLY A 83 14.32 35.72 32.49
CA GLY A 83 14.33 36.92 33.34
C GLY A 83 13.43 36.84 34.58
N GLY A 84 13.03 35.64 34.99
CA GLY A 84 12.23 35.41 36.18
C GLY A 84 10.77 35.80 36.07
N ARG A 85 10.02 35.64 37.17
CA ARG A 85 8.58 35.99 37.22
C ARG A 85 8.34 37.50 37.04
N SER A 86 9.31 38.34 37.40
CA SER A 86 9.27 39.78 37.17
C SER A 86 9.15 40.12 35.69
N TYR A 87 9.84 39.39 34.80
CA TYR A 87 9.74 39.62 33.36
C TYR A 87 8.36 39.27 32.80
N LEU A 88 7.74 38.20 33.28
CA LEU A 88 6.37 37.82 32.88
C LEU A 88 5.35 38.91 33.27
N ILE A 89 5.50 39.51 34.45
CA ILE A 89 4.67 40.65 34.90
C ILE A 89 4.91 41.89 34.02
N THR A 90 6.15 42.13 33.60
CA THR A 90 6.44 43.22 32.66
C THR A 90 5.73 43.00 31.32
N LEU A 91 5.71 41.78 30.79
CA LEU A 91 5.01 41.46 29.53
C LEU A 91 3.51 41.76 29.61
N THR A 92 2.86 41.51 30.75
CA THR A 92 1.43 41.84 30.92
C THR A 92 1.16 43.34 30.99
N ASN A 93 2.11 44.13 31.50
CA ASN A 93 1.96 45.58 31.65
C ASN A 93 2.29 46.37 30.36
N ILE A 94 2.97 45.75 29.39
CA ILE A 94 3.34 46.39 28.12
C ILE A 94 2.12 46.51 27.17
N VAL A 95 1.13 45.61 27.30
CA VAL A 95 0.01 45.53 26.36
C VAL A 95 -1.15 46.43 26.77
N PRO A 96 -1.54 47.43 25.96
CA PRO A 96 -2.69 48.28 26.26
C PRO A 96 -4.03 47.57 26.01
N SER A 97 -4.09 46.63 25.04
CA SER A 97 -5.29 45.84 24.69
C SER A 97 -4.92 44.55 23.96
N SER A 98 -5.59 43.44 24.31
CA SER A 98 -5.46 42.15 23.62
C SER A 98 -6.22 42.07 22.29
N TYR A 99 -7.00 43.08 21.92
CA TYR A 99 -7.82 43.08 20.70
C TYR A 99 -6.97 42.92 19.41
N ASN A 100 -5.78 43.50 19.38
CA ASN A 100 -4.90 43.50 18.20
C ASN A 100 -3.94 42.30 18.14
N ILE A 101 -4.19 41.24 18.91
CA ILE A 101 -3.27 40.10 19.03
C ILE A 101 -2.94 39.43 17.67
N VAL A 102 -3.92 39.31 16.78
CA VAL A 102 -3.72 38.74 15.43
C VAL A 102 -2.74 39.59 14.62
N HIS A 103 -2.82 40.91 14.76
CA HIS A 103 -1.91 41.84 14.09
C HIS A 103 -0.47 41.70 14.60
N TYR A 104 -0.28 41.59 15.92
CA TYR A 104 1.04 41.34 16.51
C TYR A 104 1.61 39.99 16.06
N ALA A 105 0.79 38.93 16.04
CA ALA A 105 1.18 37.62 15.52
C ALA A 105 1.62 37.67 14.04
N GLN A 106 0.90 38.42 13.20
CA GLN A 106 1.26 38.63 11.79
C GLN A 106 2.59 39.38 11.65
N ILE A 107 2.87 40.38 12.49
CA ILE A 107 4.14 41.11 12.48
C ILE A 107 5.30 40.15 12.83
N VAL A 108 5.17 39.37 13.91
CA VAL A 108 6.19 38.40 14.34
C VAL A 108 6.42 37.36 13.23
N HIS A 109 5.35 36.78 12.69
CA HIS A 109 5.44 35.79 11.60
C HIS A 109 6.06 36.35 10.31
N LYS A 110 5.72 37.59 9.95
CA LYS A 110 6.32 38.29 8.79
C LYS A 110 7.82 38.46 8.98
N LYS A 111 8.26 38.92 10.15
CA LYS A 111 9.69 39.09 10.47
C LYS A 111 10.42 37.74 10.48
N ALA A 112 9.82 36.70 11.04
CA ALA A 112 10.37 35.34 11.01
C ALA A 112 10.53 34.79 9.59
N THR A 113 9.56 35.05 8.71
CA THR A 113 9.62 34.65 7.30
C THR A 113 10.78 35.35 6.58
N LEU A 114 11.01 36.64 6.84
CA LEU A 114 12.17 37.36 6.33
C LEU A 114 13.49 36.77 6.85
N ARG A 115 13.57 36.39 8.13
CA ARG A 115 14.76 35.71 8.69
C ARG A 115 15.01 34.37 8.02
N ARG A 116 13.96 33.57 7.78
CA ARG A 116 14.05 32.29 7.05
C ARG A 116 14.51 32.50 5.61
N LEU A 117 14.05 33.56 4.94
CA LEU A 117 14.49 33.90 3.59
C LEU A 117 15.99 34.27 3.56
N ILE A 118 16.47 35.03 4.54
CA ILE A 118 17.89 35.36 4.68
C ILE A 118 18.72 34.09 4.95
N GLY A 119 18.23 33.20 5.82
CA GLY A 119 18.88 31.90 6.08
C GLY A 119 18.94 31.03 4.82
N ALA A 120 17.84 30.93 4.08
CA ALA A 120 17.76 30.23 2.80
C ALA A 120 18.74 30.81 1.77
N ALA A 121 18.86 32.15 1.69
CA ALA A 121 19.84 32.79 0.82
C ALA A 121 21.28 32.44 1.24
N GLY A 122 21.59 32.44 2.54
CA GLY A 122 22.90 32.00 3.05
C GLY A 122 23.21 30.53 2.74
N ASP A 123 22.22 29.64 2.84
CA ASP A 123 22.34 28.23 2.48
C ASP A 123 22.59 28.05 0.98
N ILE A 124 21.85 28.78 0.14
CA ILE A 124 22.03 28.78 -1.32
C ILE A 124 23.43 29.27 -1.68
N THR A 125 23.90 30.36 -1.05
CA THR A 125 25.26 30.87 -1.24
C THR A 125 26.30 29.82 -0.87
N ARG A 126 26.14 29.14 0.27
CA ARG A 126 27.05 28.07 0.69
C ARG A 126 27.05 26.88 -0.27
N ILE A 127 25.89 26.47 -0.76
CA ILE A 127 25.75 25.40 -1.76
C ILE A 127 26.39 25.82 -3.09
N GLY A 128 26.30 27.10 -3.46
CA GLY A 128 26.95 27.64 -4.67
C GLY A 128 28.47 27.64 -4.63
N TYR A 129 29.10 27.61 -3.44
CA TYR A 129 30.55 27.47 -3.27
C TYR A 129 31.02 26.00 -3.18
N ASP A 130 30.10 25.03 -3.09
CA ASP A 130 30.44 23.61 -3.01
C ASP A 130 30.58 23.00 -4.41
N GLU A 131 31.79 23.10 -4.99
CA GLU A 131 32.13 22.56 -6.31
C GLU A 131 32.16 21.02 -6.37
N SER A 132 31.96 20.32 -5.25
CA SER A 132 32.02 18.85 -5.20
C SER A 132 30.74 18.16 -5.69
N GLN A 133 29.66 18.91 -5.90
CA GLN A 133 28.35 18.40 -6.31
C GLN A 133 28.05 18.73 -7.78
N GLU A 134 27.27 17.88 -8.44
CA GLU A 134 26.81 18.13 -9.80
C GLU A 134 25.89 19.37 -9.85
N LEU A 135 26.07 20.24 -10.86
CA LEU A 135 25.34 21.50 -11.02
C LEU A 135 23.81 21.32 -10.96
N GLU A 136 23.26 20.25 -11.54
CA GLU A 136 21.82 19.97 -11.47
C GLU A 136 21.33 19.75 -10.03
N THR A 137 22.14 19.09 -9.20
CA THR A 137 21.82 18.84 -7.78
C THR A 137 21.87 20.14 -6.98
N VAL A 138 22.86 20.99 -7.25
CA VAL A 138 22.99 22.34 -6.67
C VAL A 138 21.76 23.19 -6.99
N LEU A 139 21.31 23.18 -8.25
CA LEU A 139 20.11 23.90 -8.69
C LEU A 139 18.82 23.34 -8.07
N ASP A 140 18.65 22.01 -8.03
CA ASP A 140 17.51 21.35 -7.37
C ASP A 140 17.45 21.70 -5.87
N LEU A 141 18.59 21.67 -5.16
CA LEU A 141 18.69 22.02 -3.73
C LEU A 141 18.37 23.50 -3.49
N ALA A 142 18.85 24.40 -4.34
CA ALA A 142 18.57 25.82 -4.25
C ALA A 142 17.06 26.10 -4.42
N GLN A 143 16.44 25.46 -5.43
CA GLN A 143 15.00 25.56 -5.65
C GLN A 143 14.19 25.01 -4.47
N GLN A 144 14.57 23.85 -3.92
CA GLN A 144 13.90 23.27 -2.75
C GLN A 144 14.00 24.18 -1.51
N THR A 145 15.19 24.74 -1.27
CA THR A 145 15.46 25.63 -0.14
C THR A 145 14.58 26.88 -0.22
N LEU A 146 14.53 27.53 -1.38
CA LEU A 146 13.71 28.74 -1.59
C LEU A 146 12.21 28.44 -1.52
N PHE A 147 11.79 27.30 -2.07
CA PHE A 147 10.38 26.88 -2.05
C PHE A 147 9.89 26.51 -0.65
N SER A 148 10.75 25.98 0.22
CA SER A 148 10.38 25.67 1.61
C SER A 148 9.95 26.91 2.41
N VAL A 149 10.48 28.09 2.04
CA VAL A 149 10.14 29.38 2.65
C VAL A 149 8.74 29.83 2.20
N SER A 150 8.37 29.63 0.93
CA SER A 150 7.06 30.01 0.39
C SER A 150 5.92 29.08 0.84
N GLN A 151 6.19 27.79 1.01
CA GLN A 151 5.17 26.83 1.46
C GLN A 151 4.65 27.10 2.88
N LYS A 152 5.53 27.53 3.79
CA LYS A 152 5.12 27.88 5.17
C LYS A 152 4.19 29.10 5.25
N PHE A 153 4.14 29.93 4.21
CA PHE A 153 3.21 31.07 4.09
C PHE A 153 1.80 30.64 3.65
N LEU A 154 1.67 29.50 2.98
CA LEU A 154 0.41 28.95 2.47
C LEU A 154 -0.03 27.74 3.30
N LYS A 155 -0.46 27.94 4.56
CA LYS A 155 -1.18 26.89 5.30
C LYS A 155 -2.56 26.66 4.67
N GLN A 156 -2.84 25.43 4.26
CA GLN A 156 -4.22 25.00 3.98
C GLN A 156 -4.95 24.82 5.32
N THR A 157 -5.82 25.75 5.66
CA THR A 157 -6.76 25.64 6.79
C THR A 157 -8.04 24.94 6.34
N PHE A 158 -8.75 24.30 7.28
CA PHE A 158 -10.10 23.81 7.01
C PHE A 158 -11.00 25.00 6.70
N GLN A 159 -11.55 25.05 5.49
CA GLN A 159 -12.48 26.10 5.09
C GLN A 159 -13.92 25.70 5.46
N PRO A 160 -14.69 26.57 6.14
CA PRO A 160 -16.11 26.34 6.39
C PRO A 160 -16.87 26.14 5.07
N ILE A 161 -17.74 25.14 5.01
CA ILE A 161 -18.49 24.80 3.78
C ILE A 161 -19.25 26.00 3.21
N ARG A 162 -19.75 26.90 4.07
CA ARG A 162 -20.47 28.12 3.65
C ARG A 162 -19.65 29.00 2.69
N ASN A 163 -18.33 29.09 2.89
CA ASN A 163 -17.47 29.89 2.04
C ASN A 163 -17.29 29.21 0.67
N ILE A 164 -17.22 27.87 0.64
CA ILE A 164 -17.08 27.08 -0.59
C ILE A 164 -18.40 27.04 -1.39
N LEU A 165 -19.55 27.10 -0.70
CA LEU A 165 -20.88 27.05 -1.31
C LEU A 165 -21.16 28.30 -2.15
N THR A 166 -20.71 29.48 -1.73
CA THR A 166 -20.81 30.70 -2.53
C THR A 166 -20.05 30.55 -3.85
N ASP A 167 -18.77 30.17 -3.79
CA ASP A 167 -17.96 29.91 -4.99
C ASP A 167 -18.54 28.76 -5.85
N ALA A 168 -19.18 27.77 -5.23
CA ALA A 168 -19.84 26.68 -5.95
C ALA A 168 -21.09 27.18 -6.69
N PHE A 169 -21.88 28.06 -6.07
CA PHE A 169 -23.08 28.64 -6.66
C PHE A 169 -22.72 29.54 -7.86
N ASP A 170 -21.74 30.43 -7.69
CA ASP A 170 -21.27 31.31 -8.78
C ASP A 170 -20.81 30.51 -10.00
N ARG A 171 -20.07 29.41 -9.77
CA ARG A 171 -19.66 28.49 -10.84
C ARG A 171 -20.82 27.77 -11.54
N ILE A 172 -21.89 27.44 -10.80
CA ILE A 172 -23.08 26.79 -11.38
C ILE A 172 -23.88 27.82 -12.20
N ASP A 173 -23.99 29.04 -11.70
CA ASP A 173 -24.67 30.15 -12.37
C ASP A 173 -23.97 30.53 -13.69
N GLU A 174 -22.64 30.59 -13.70
CA GLU A 174 -21.84 30.77 -14.94
C GLU A 174 -22.12 29.68 -15.97
N LEU A 175 -22.12 28.39 -15.56
CA LEU A 175 -22.43 27.26 -16.45
C LEU A 175 -23.86 27.30 -16.99
N HIS A 176 -24.81 27.85 -16.23
CA HIS A 176 -26.19 27.98 -16.66
C HIS A 176 -26.40 29.16 -17.62
N LYS A 177 -25.70 30.28 -17.42
CA LYS A 177 -25.74 31.45 -18.30
C LYS A 177 -25.14 31.16 -19.68
N GLU A 178 -24.06 30.40 -19.75
CA GLU A 178 -23.39 30.02 -21.00
C GLU A 178 -23.81 28.62 -21.48
N LYS A 179 -25.06 28.50 -21.97
CA LYS A 179 -25.57 27.24 -22.54
C LYS A 179 -24.63 26.67 -23.61
N GLY A 180 -24.03 25.51 -23.31
CA GLY A 180 -23.16 24.77 -24.23
C GLY A 180 -21.67 24.84 -23.94
N LYS A 181 -21.22 25.65 -22.96
CA LYS A 181 -19.81 25.69 -22.55
C LYS A 181 -19.50 24.53 -21.60
N LEU A 182 -18.46 23.75 -21.92
CA LEU A 182 -18.03 22.63 -21.09
C LEU A 182 -17.29 23.13 -19.85
N ARG A 183 -17.49 22.45 -18.73
CA ARG A 183 -16.81 22.75 -17.46
C ARG A 183 -15.31 22.44 -17.54
N GLY A 184 -14.95 21.34 -18.21
CA GLY A 184 -13.58 20.93 -18.44
C GLY A 184 -13.02 21.48 -19.75
N VAL A 185 -11.72 21.24 -19.98
CA VAL A 185 -11.08 21.57 -21.26
C VAL A 185 -11.68 20.68 -22.36
N PRO A 186 -12.26 21.23 -23.43
CA PRO A 186 -12.96 20.44 -24.45
C PRO A 186 -11.98 19.57 -25.23
N THR A 187 -12.25 18.27 -25.36
CA THR A 187 -11.44 17.38 -26.22
C THR A 187 -11.68 17.66 -27.70
N GLY A 188 -12.85 18.25 -28.00
CA GLY A 188 -13.35 18.55 -29.35
C GLY A 188 -13.85 17.33 -30.13
N PHE A 189 -13.93 16.18 -29.46
CA PHE A 189 -14.76 15.06 -29.85
C PHE A 189 -16.09 15.17 -29.10
N LYS A 190 -17.16 15.61 -29.77
CA LYS A 190 -18.45 15.93 -29.12
C LYS A 190 -18.99 14.76 -28.31
N ALA A 191 -18.94 13.55 -28.88
CA ALA A 191 -19.40 12.35 -28.20
C ALA A 191 -18.58 12.01 -26.95
N LEU A 192 -17.27 12.30 -26.94
CA LEU A 192 -16.42 12.12 -25.78
C LEU A 192 -16.64 13.22 -24.73
N ASP A 193 -16.78 14.46 -25.18
CA ASP A 193 -17.07 15.60 -24.30
C ASP A 193 -18.45 15.47 -23.62
N ASN A 194 -19.44 14.88 -24.29
CA ASN A 194 -20.73 14.57 -23.68
C ASN A 194 -20.62 13.56 -22.52
N LEU A 195 -19.62 12.66 -22.60
CA LEU A 195 -19.39 11.64 -21.57
C LEU A 195 -18.50 12.15 -20.43
N LEU A 196 -17.49 12.98 -20.75
CA LEU A 196 -16.50 13.49 -19.79
C LEU A 196 -16.84 14.88 -19.22
N ALA A 197 -17.76 15.61 -19.84
CA ALA A 197 -17.97 17.05 -19.66
C ALA A 197 -16.69 17.89 -19.87
N GLY A 198 -15.83 17.44 -20.80
CA GLY A 198 -14.47 17.94 -21.01
C GLY A 198 -13.46 17.40 -19.98
N LEU A 199 -12.16 17.60 -20.25
CA LEU A 199 -11.07 17.21 -19.35
C LEU A 199 -11.03 18.11 -18.12
N GLN A 200 -11.45 17.57 -16.98
CA GLN A 200 -11.57 18.32 -15.74
C GLN A 200 -10.20 18.73 -15.17
N LYS A 201 -10.13 19.93 -14.59
CA LYS A 201 -8.93 20.38 -13.87
C LYS A 201 -8.61 19.45 -12.70
N SER A 202 -7.34 19.38 -12.33
CA SER A 202 -6.86 18.52 -11.24
C SER A 202 -7.06 17.01 -11.45
N ASN A 203 -7.45 16.56 -12.64
CA ASN A 203 -7.66 15.15 -12.96
C ASN A 203 -6.45 14.56 -13.69
N LEU A 204 -6.16 13.29 -13.37
CA LEU A 204 -5.26 12.44 -14.13
C LEU A 204 -6.12 11.54 -15.03
N VAL A 205 -5.97 11.70 -16.33
CA VAL A 205 -6.64 10.92 -17.37
C VAL A 205 -5.61 9.98 -17.99
N VAL A 206 -5.86 8.68 -17.92
CA VAL A 206 -4.98 7.67 -18.54
C VAL A 206 -5.62 7.18 -19.82
N LEU A 207 -4.92 7.34 -20.94
CA LEU A 207 -5.33 6.78 -22.25
C LEU A 207 -4.40 5.62 -22.60
N ALA A 208 -4.94 4.41 -22.64
CA ALA A 208 -4.18 3.20 -22.85
C ALA A 208 -4.58 2.44 -24.12
N ALA A 209 -3.60 2.00 -24.91
CA ALA A 209 -3.87 1.20 -26.09
C ALA A 209 -2.71 0.24 -26.39
N ARG A 210 -2.95 -0.70 -27.30
CA ARG A 210 -1.87 -1.50 -27.91
C ARG A 210 -1.06 -0.63 -28.90
N PRO A 211 0.19 -1.02 -29.21
CA PRO A 211 0.95 -0.40 -30.29
C PRO A 211 0.16 -0.36 -31.60
N SER A 212 0.37 0.69 -32.38
CA SER A 212 -0.22 0.88 -33.73
C SER A 212 -1.75 1.06 -33.77
N VAL A 213 -2.44 1.13 -32.63
CA VAL A 213 -3.90 1.43 -32.60
C VAL A 213 -4.18 2.93 -32.80
N GLY A 214 -3.21 3.81 -32.56
CA GLY A 214 -3.34 5.27 -32.73
C GLY A 214 -3.47 6.06 -31.43
N LYS A 215 -2.86 5.59 -30.34
CA LYS A 215 -2.83 6.26 -29.03
C LYS A 215 -2.31 7.70 -29.12
N THR A 216 -1.15 7.88 -29.75
CA THR A 216 -0.51 9.18 -29.96
C THR A 216 -1.33 10.06 -30.90
N SER A 217 -1.88 9.49 -31.97
CA SER A 217 -2.79 10.20 -32.90
C SER A 217 -3.95 10.86 -32.17
N LEU A 218 -4.70 10.09 -31.37
CA LEU A 218 -5.84 10.62 -30.62
C LEU A 218 -5.43 11.74 -29.66
N ALA A 219 -4.28 11.61 -28.99
CA ALA A 219 -3.78 12.61 -28.07
C ALA A 219 -3.36 13.91 -28.78
N LEU A 220 -2.72 13.81 -29.96
CA LEU A 220 -2.37 14.96 -30.78
C LEU A 220 -3.59 15.64 -31.38
N ASP A 221 -4.61 14.89 -31.79
CA ASP A 221 -5.87 15.46 -32.27
C ASP A 221 -6.58 16.24 -31.15
N MET A 222 -6.59 15.71 -29.92
CA MET A 222 -7.07 16.45 -28.74
C MET A 222 -6.23 17.72 -28.52
N ALA A 223 -4.91 17.63 -28.56
CA ALA A 223 -4.02 18.77 -28.37
C ALA A 223 -4.27 19.88 -29.40
N ARG A 224 -4.33 19.51 -30.67
CA ARG A 224 -4.62 20.39 -31.82
C ARG A 224 -5.96 21.08 -31.64
N GLN A 225 -7.00 20.31 -31.33
CA GLN A 225 -8.36 20.83 -31.21
C GLN A 225 -8.51 21.78 -30.00
N VAL A 226 -7.87 21.45 -28.87
CA VAL A 226 -7.79 22.30 -27.67
C VAL A 226 -7.05 23.60 -27.96
N ALA A 227 -5.87 23.52 -28.58
CA ALA A 227 -5.02 24.69 -28.81
C ALA A 227 -5.58 25.62 -29.90
N ILE A 228 -6.12 25.08 -30.99
CA ILE A 228 -6.64 25.89 -32.11
C ILE A 228 -7.97 26.54 -31.73
N HIS A 229 -8.93 25.77 -31.20
CA HIS A 229 -10.31 26.25 -31.05
C HIS A 229 -10.62 26.78 -29.65
N ALA A 230 -10.11 26.14 -28.60
CA ALA A 230 -10.31 26.62 -27.24
C ALA A 230 -9.22 27.64 -26.82
N LYS A 231 -8.16 27.81 -27.64
CA LYS A 231 -7.00 28.68 -27.38
C LYS A 231 -6.39 28.44 -25.99
N VAL A 232 -6.46 27.19 -25.52
CA VAL A 232 -5.88 26.77 -24.24
C VAL A 232 -4.44 26.30 -24.47
N PRO A 233 -3.45 26.83 -23.73
CA PRO A 233 -2.06 26.38 -23.83
C PRO A 233 -1.87 24.89 -23.48
N VAL A 234 -1.27 24.13 -24.40
CA VAL A 234 -1.03 22.68 -24.27
C VAL A 234 0.46 22.38 -24.23
N GLY A 235 0.91 21.69 -23.19
CA GLY A 235 2.26 21.13 -23.10
C GLY A 235 2.26 19.66 -23.50
N ILE A 236 3.18 19.25 -24.37
CA ILE A 236 3.36 17.87 -24.83
C ILE A 236 4.78 17.43 -24.47
N LEU A 237 4.86 16.38 -23.65
CA LEU A 237 6.11 15.69 -23.32
C LEU A 237 6.16 14.38 -24.11
N SER A 238 7.01 14.34 -25.13
CA SER A 238 7.22 13.18 -25.98
C SER A 238 8.48 12.45 -25.54
N LEU A 239 8.33 11.22 -25.10
CA LEU A 239 9.43 10.37 -24.64
C LEU A 239 9.79 9.29 -25.67
N GLU A 240 8.90 9.03 -26.64
CA GLU A 240 9.08 8.00 -27.67
C GLU A 240 9.40 8.59 -29.05
N MET A 241 8.74 9.69 -29.42
CA MET A 241 8.84 10.29 -30.75
C MET A 241 9.58 11.64 -30.72
N SER A 242 10.24 12.00 -31.83
CA SER A 242 10.85 13.33 -31.95
C SER A 242 9.80 14.42 -32.14
N LYS A 243 10.16 15.67 -31.83
CA LYS A 243 9.27 16.82 -32.05
C LYS A 243 8.89 16.98 -33.53
N GLU A 244 9.79 16.68 -34.46
CA GLU A 244 9.54 16.76 -35.91
C GLU A 244 8.45 15.78 -36.32
N GLU A 245 8.51 14.52 -35.86
CA GLU A 245 7.49 13.52 -36.20
C GLU A 245 6.10 13.87 -35.64
N LEU A 246 6.04 14.56 -34.50
CA LEU A 246 4.79 15.06 -33.93
C LEU A 246 4.24 16.24 -34.73
N VAL A 247 5.11 17.18 -35.15
CA VAL A 247 4.73 18.34 -35.95
C VAL A 247 4.22 17.91 -37.33
N ASP A 248 4.89 16.96 -38.00
CA ASP A 248 4.42 16.40 -39.28
C ASP A 248 3.01 15.83 -39.18
N ARG A 249 2.71 15.12 -38.08
CA ARG A 249 1.36 14.60 -37.83
C ARG A 249 0.34 15.69 -37.57
N LEU A 250 0.70 16.74 -36.83
CA LEU A 250 -0.19 17.90 -36.60
C LEU A 250 -0.50 18.61 -37.92
N ILE A 251 0.51 18.84 -38.76
CA ILE A 251 0.34 19.45 -40.09
C ILE A 251 -0.53 18.57 -40.97
N CYS A 252 -0.25 17.26 -41.06
CA CYS A 252 -1.05 16.33 -41.87
C CYS A 252 -2.52 16.29 -41.43
N ALA A 253 -2.76 16.26 -40.11
CA ALA A 253 -4.11 16.22 -39.55
C ALA A 253 -4.89 17.51 -39.86
N GLU A 254 -4.23 18.67 -39.77
CA GLU A 254 -4.83 20.00 -40.05
C GLU A 254 -5.00 20.24 -41.57
N ALA A 255 -3.96 20.01 -42.36
CA ALA A 255 -3.97 20.17 -43.81
C ALA A 255 -4.86 19.12 -44.52
N ASN A 256 -5.22 18.03 -43.82
CA ASN A 256 -5.92 16.87 -44.35
C ASN A 256 -5.13 16.18 -45.49
N VAL A 257 -3.81 16.09 -45.35
CA VAL A 257 -2.87 15.47 -46.32
C VAL A 257 -2.35 14.13 -45.77
N SER A 258 -2.03 13.19 -46.65
CA SER A 258 -1.48 11.89 -46.28
C SER A 258 -0.10 12.04 -45.63
N LEU A 259 0.09 11.38 -44.48
CA LEU A 259 1.37 11.37 -43.77
C LEU A 259 2.48 10.72 -44.59
N TRP A 260 2.15 9.71 -45.39
CA TRP A 260 3.12 9.06 -46.26
C TRP A 260 3.59 9.98 -47.39
N LYS A 261 2.67 10.74 -48.00
CA LYS A 261 3.03 11.74 -49.03
C LYS A 261 3.93 12.82 -48.44
N MET A 262 3.60 13.34 -47.26
CA MET A 262 4.43 14.33 -46.58
C MET A 262 5.83 13.80 -46.27
N ARG A 263 5.95 12.54 -45.80
CA ARG A 263 7.25 11.91 -45.52
C ARG A 263 8.07 11.55 -46.77
N THR A 264 7.42 11.24 -47.88
CA THR A 264 8.10 10.84 -49.13
C THR A 264 8.36 12.01 -50.07
N GLY A 265 7.79 13.19 -49.80
CA GLY A 265 7.86 14.35 -50.69
C GLY A 265 6.97 14.23 -51.93
N ASN A 266 6.17 13.16 -52.07
CA ASN A 266 5.26 12.94 -53.20
C ASN A 266 3.94 13.71 -52.99
N LEU A 267 4.05 15.01 -52.76
CA LEU A 267 2.92 15.93 -52.67
C LEU A 267 2.38 16.21 -54.07
N SER A 268 1.06 16.41 -54.17
CA SER A 268 0.41 16.71 -55.43
C SER A 268 0.49 18.21 -55.72
N ASP A 269 0.99 18.57 -56.91
CA ASP A 269 1.06 19.95 -57.43
C ASP A 269 0.00 20.22 -58.52
N ARG A 270 -1.00 19.35 -58.62
CA ARG A 270 -2.05 19.50 -59.63
C ARG A 270 -3.07 20.54 -59.19
N GLU A 271 -3.48 21.42 -60.10
CA GLU A 271 -4.39 22.56 -59.82
C GLU A 271 -5.71 22.17 -59.12
N ASP A 272 -6.20 20.94 -59.33
CA ASP A 272 -7.43 20.40 -58.75
C ASP A 272 -7.26 19.74 -57.37
N HIS A 273 -6.02 19.42 -56.97
CA HIS A 273 -5.72 18.74 -55.70
C HIS A 273 -4.31 19.08 -55.18
N ASP A 274 -3.99 20.38 -55.11
CA ASP A 274 -2.70 20.88 -54.65
C ASP A 274 -2.56 20.76 -53.12
N ASP A 275 -1.55 20.00 -52.68
CA ASP A 275 -1.27 19.78 -51.28
C ASP A 275 -0.52 20.97 -50.63
N PHE A 276 0.22 21.78 -51.41
CA PHE A 276 1.07 22.86 -50.88
C PHE A 276 0.28 24.02 -50.25
N PRO A 277 -0.77 24.59 -50.89
CA PRO A 277 -1.60 25.63 -50.27
C PRO A 277 -2.27 25.17 -48.97
N ARG A 278 -2.66 23.90 -48.90
CA ARG A 278 -3.32 23.31 -47.72
C ARG A 278 -2.34 23.16 -46.57
N ILE A 279 -1.12 22.71 -46.85
CA ILE A 279 -0.03 22.65 -45.88
C ILE A 279 0.33 24.07 -45.41
N GLY A 280 0.46 25.03 -46.33
CA GLY A 280 0.75 26.43 -45.99
C GLY A 280 -0.29 27.04 -45.05
N ASN A 281 -1.58 26.81 -45.32
CA ASN A 281 -2.66 27.25 -44.43
C ASN A 281 -2.57 26.58 -43.05
N ALA A 282 -2.38 25.25 -43.01
CA ALA A 282 -2.22 24.52 -41.76
C ALA A 282 -1.03 25.03 -40.91
N MET A 283 0.10 25.36 -41.56
CA MET A 283 1.24 25.96 -40.88
C MET A 283 0.90 27.33 -40.28
N GLY A 284 0.14 28.17 -41.00
CA GLY A 284 -0.35 29.44 -40.48
C GLY A 284 -1.20 29.27 -39.22
N VAL A 285 -2.19 28.36 -39.26
CA VAL A 285 -3.06 28.07 -38.11
C VAL A 285 -2.28 27.52 -36.92
N LEU A 286 -1.35 26.57 -37.16
CA LEU A 286 -0.55 25.94 -36.11
C LEU A 286 0.47 26.92 -35.50
N SER A 287 0.99 27.87 -36.28
CA SER A 287 1.92 28.89 -35.79
C SER A 287 1.28 29.80 -34.72
N GLU A 288 -0.04 29.99 -34.75
CA GLU A 288 -0.78 30.77 -33.74
C GLU A 288 -1.32 29.91 -32.59
N ALA A 289 -1.20 28.58 -32.67
CA ALA A 289 -1.72 27.68 -31.65
C ALA A 289 -0.73 27.58 -30.47
N PRO A 290 -1.19 27.72 -29.21
CA PRO A 290 -0.30 27.67 -28.03
C PRO A 290 0.08 26.21 -27.67
N ILE A 291 0.83 25.54 -28.54
CA ILE A 291 1.34 24.17 -28.36
C ILE A 291 2.83 24.22 -28.06
N TYR A 292 3.25 23.59 -26.96
CA TYR A 292 4.64 23.53 -26.53
C TYR A 292 5.09 22.07 -26.46
N ILE A 293 6.15 21.71 -27.19
CA ILE A 293 6.63 20.33 -27.31
C ILE A 293 8.03 20.22 -26.70
N ASP A 294 8.25 19.16 -25.93
CA ASP A 294 9.55 18.76 -25.40
C ASP A 294 9.74 17.26 -25.65
N ASP A 295 10.80 16.92 -26.38
CA ASP A 295 11.12 15.57 -26.86
C ASP A 295 12.37 14.97 -26.18
N ALA A 296 12.73 15.43 -24.99
CA ALA A 296 13.87 14.88 -24.27
C ALA A 296 13.68 13.38 -23.95
N ALA A 297 14.61 12.56 -24.45
CA ALA A 297 14.51 11.09 -24.44
C ALA A 297 14.40 10.45 -23.05
N THR A 298 14.96 11.09 -22.01
CA THR A 298 14.81 10.66 -20.62
C THR A 298 14.39 11.84 -19.77
N ASN A 299 13.19 11.75 -19.19
CA ASN A 299 12.70 12.73 -18.23
C ASN A 299 12.37 12.01 -16.91
N THR A 300 12.96 12.52 -15.83
CA THR A 300 12.54 12.16 -14.48
C THR A 300 11.26 12.91 -14.12
N ILE A 301 10.49 12.39 -13.17
CA ILE A 301 9.27 13.06 -12.69
C ILE A 301 9.52 14.48 -12.15
N SER A 302 10.73 14.74 -11.60
CA SER A 302 11.12 16.05 -11.10
C SER A 302 11.31 17.04 -12.26
N GLN A 303 12.02 16.62 -13.32
CA GLN A 303 12.20 17.44 -14.53
C GLN A 303 10.85 17.76 -15.20
N ILE A 304 9.96 16.77 -15.32
CA ILE A 304 8.58 16.97 -15.82
C ILE A 304 7.86 18.04 -15.02
N ARG A 305 7.94 17.96 -13.68
CA ARG A 305 7.31 18.94 -12.77
C ARG A 305 7.91 20.33 -12.95
N THR A 306 9.23 20.46 -13.03
CA THR A 306 9.91 21.75 -13.23
C THR A 306 9.52 22.40 -14.55
N LYS A 307 9.52 21.63 -15.65
CA LYS A 307 9.10 22.08 -16.98
C LYS A 307 7.62 22.52 -16.99
N ALA A 308 6.74 21.69 -16.43
CA ALA A 308 5.30 22.02 -16.36
C ALA A 308 5.02 23.25 -15.48
N ARG A 309 5.73 23.43 -14.37
CA ARG A 309 5.64 24.63 -13.51
C ARG A 309 6.09 25.88 -14.25
N ARG A 310 7.24 25.81 -14.94
CA ARG A 310 7.76 26.92 -15.74
C ARG A 310 6.75 27.35 -16.80
N LEU A 311 6.24 26.40 -17.58
CA LEU A 311 5.24 26.67 -18.61
C LEU A 311 3.90 27.18 -18.03
N LYS A 312 3.53 26.73 -16.82
CA LYS A 312 2.37 27.27 -16.10
C LYS A 312 2.54 28.74 -15.72
N THR A 313 3.73 29.14 -15.28
CA THR A 313 4.03 30.52 -14.91
C THR A 313 4.18 31.44 -16.13
N GLU A 314 4.90 30.98 -17.16
CA GLU A 314 5.21 31.80 -18.35
C GLU A 314 4.01 31.91 -19.32
N ASN A 315 3.25 30.83 -19.52
CA ASN A 315 2.22 30.76 -20.56
C ASN A 315 0.86 30.25 -20.05
N ASN A 316 0.65 30.16 -18.73
CA ASN A 316 -0.61 29.71 -18.14
C ASN A 316 -1.11 28.35 -18.68
N LEU A 317 -0.22 27.35 -18.73
CA LEU A 317 -0.50 25.96 -19.09
C LEU A 317 -1.90 25.48 -18.65
N GLY A 318 -2.67 24.92 -19.58
CA GLY A 318 -4.05 24.48 -19.35
C GLY A 318 -4.30 22.99 -19.59
N LEU A 319 -3.42 22.29 -20.30
CA LEU A 319 -3.43 20.83 -20.47
C LEU A 319 -2.00 20.31 -20.61
N LEU A 320 -1.67 19.22 -19.92
CA LEU A 320 -0.39 18.53 -20.07
C LEU A 320 -0.61 17.12 -20.63
N ILE A 321 0.10 16.78 -21.72
CA ILE A 321 0.08 15.47 -22.37
C ILE A 321 1.45 14.81 -22.22
N ILE A 322 1.48 13.53 -21.87
CA ILE A 322 2.73 12.76 -21.68
C ILE A 322 2.66 11.45 -22.47
N ASP A 323 3.54 11.28 -23.46
CA ASP A 323 3.66 10.08 -24.29
C ASP A 323 5.02 9.38 -24.09
N TYR A 324 5.16 8.32 -23.30
CA TYR A 324 4.17 7.64 -22.48
C TYR A 324 4.75 7.24 -21.12
N LEU A 325 3.86 6.97 -20.17
CA LEU A 325 4.16 6.78 -18.74
C LEU A 325 5.36 5.88 -18.45
N GLN A 326 5.48 4.77 -19.19
CA GLN A 326 6.53 3.81 -18.94
C GLN A 326 7.93 4.39 -19.26
N LEU A 327 8.11 5.38 -20.13
CA LEU A 327 9.44 5.91 -20.43
C LEU A 327 9.96 6.94 -19.41
N ILE A 328 9.17 7.26 -18.38
CA ILE A 328 9.60 8.16 -17.28
C ILE A 328 10.59 7.40 -16.39
N ASP A 329 11.76 8.00 -16.15
CA ASP A 329 12.82 7.39 -15.34
C ASP A 329 12.64 7.73 -13.85
N SER A 330 12.86 6.74 -12.99
CA SER A 330 12.94 6.93 -11.55
C SER A 330 14.41 6.93 -11.11
N ARG A 331 14.92 8.07 -10.60
CA ARG A 331 16.31 8.19 -10.08
C ARG A 331 16.66 7.13 -9.04
N THR A 332 15.67 6.53 -8.40
CA THR A 332 15.86 5.39 -7.49
C THR A 332 15.77 4.12 -8.31
N LYS A 333 16.85 3.31 -8.39
CA LYS A 333 16.79 1.93 -8.94
C LYS A 333 15.83 1.08 -8.10
N ILE A 334 14.53 1.23 -8.36
CA ILE A 334 13.49 0.37 -7.83
C ILE A 334 13.44 -0.81 -8.81
N GLU A 335 13.84 -2.00 -8.35
CA GLU A 335 13.87 -3.20 -9.21
C GLU A 335 12.48 -3.61 -9.74
N ASN A 336 11.41 -3.01 -9.23
CA ASN A 336 10.03 -3.31 -9.59
C ASN A 336 9.34 -2.17 -10.36
N ARG A 337 9.26 -2.38 -11.68
CA ARG A 337 8.54 -1.54 -12.64
C ARG A 337 7.09 -1.21 -12.27
N VAL A 338 6.39 -2.12 -11.61
CA VAL A 338 5.01 -1.92 -11.16
C VAL A 338 4.92 -0.86 -10.06
N GLN A 339 5.86 -0.88 -9.13
CA GLN A 339 5.95 0.13 -8.07
C GLN A 339 6.36 1.48 -8.66
N GLU A 340 7.32 1.49 -9.58
CA GLU A 340 7.73 2.68 -10.32
C GLU A 340 6.55 3.35 -11.05
N ILE A 341 5.75 2.59 -11.81
CA ILE A 341 4.55 3.12 -12.49
C ILE A 341 3.51 3.63 -11.47
N SER A 342 3.36 2.97 -10.33
CA SER A 342 2.45 3.42 -9.26
C SER A 342 2.91 4.76 -8.66
N GLU A 343 4.21 4.92 -8.41
CA GLU A 343 4.79 6.16 -7.90
C GLU A 343 4.72 7.30 -8.93
N ILE A 344 4.95 6.99 -10.20
CA ILE A 344 4.81 7.94 -11.33
C ILE A 344 3.36 8.42 -11.41
N THR A 345 2.38 7.51 -11.48
CA THR A 345 0.97 7.87 -11.61
C THR A 345 0.48 8.70 -10.42
N ARG A 346 0.87 8.34 -9.19
CA ARG A 346 0.60 9.16 -8.00
C ARG A 346 1.23 10.56 -8.10
N SER A 347 2.47 10.64 -8.56
CA SER A 347 3.20 11.90 -8.71
C SER A 347 2.59 12.81 -9.76
N LEU A 348 2.09 12.24 -10.87
CA LEU A 348 1.34 12.97 -11.89
C LEU A 348 -0.03 13.43 -11.40
N LYS A 349 -0.72 12.62 -10.59
CA LYS A 349 -1.96 13.05 -9.94
C LYS A 349 -1.74 14.22 -8.99
N MET A 350 -0.63 14.20 -8.23
CA MET A 350 -0.24 15.34 -7.40
C MET A 350 0.08 16.57 -8.26
N LEU A 351 0.82 16.40 -9.36
CA LEU A 351 1.13 17.49 -10.31
C LEU A 351 -0.14 18.11 -10.89
N ALA A 352 -1.11 17.30 -11.30
CA ALA A 352 -2.39 17.75 -11.84
C ALA A 352 -3.13 18.65 -10.83
N ARG A 353 -3.17 18.22 -9.55
CA ARG A 353 -3.78 18.99 -8.45
C ARG A 353 -3.02 20.26 -8.13
N GLU A 354 -1.70 20.18 -8.11
CA GLU A 354 -0.81 21.30 -7.80
C GLU A 354 -0.96 22.43 -8.83
N LEU A 355 -0.93 22.09 -10.12
CA LEU A 355 -1.04 23.07 -11.21
C LEU A 355 -2.48 23.42 -11.57
N ASN A 356 -3.46 22.71 -10.98
CA ASN A 356 -4.89 22.82 -11.28
C ASN A 356 -5.20 22.67 -12.79
N ILE A 357 -4.62 21.66 -13.42
CA ILE A 357 -4.81 21.33 -14.84
C ILE A 357 -5.17 19.84 -15.03
N PRO A 358 -5.86 19.46 -16.11
CA PRO A 358 -5.88 18.07 -16.57
C PRO A 358 -4.49 17.60 -17.01
N VAL A 359 -4.13 16.38 -16.63
CA VAL A 359 -2.95 15.66 -17.13
C VAL A 359 -3.42 14.42 -17.89
N LEU A 360 -3.15 14.37 -19.20
CA LEU A 360 -3.41 13.23 -20.07
C LEU A 360 -2.13 12.39 -20.20
N ALA A 361 -2.12 11.24 -19.54
CA ALA A 361 -0.99 10.34 -19.53
C ALA A 361 -1.25 9.14 -20.43
N LEU A 362 -0.42 8.96 -21.45
CA LEU A 362 -0.54 7.84 -22.36
C LEU A 362 0.12 6.60 -21.74
N SER A 363 -0.51 5.43 -21.92
CA SER A 363 0.03 4.16 -21.42
C SER A 363 -0.04 3.08 -22.49
N GLN A 364 1.02 2.30 -22.61
CA GLN A 364 1.03 1.16 -23.51
C GLN A 364 0.49 -0.10 -22.81
N LEU A 365 -0.34 -0.87 -23.50
CA LEU A 365 -0.88 -2.14 -22.99
C LEU A 365 0.01 -3.33 -23.36
N SER A 366 0.09 -4.30 -22.44
CA SER A 366 0.74 -5.58 -22.67
C SER A 366 0.04 -6.42 -23.75
N ARG A 367 0.73 -7.43 -24.29
CA ARG A 367 0.19 -8.37 -25.30
C ARG A 367 -0.93 -9.27 -24.77
N SER A 368 -1.17 -9.30 -23.46
CA SER A 368 -2.20 -10.14 -22.82
C SER A 368 -3.62 -9.87 -23.33
N VAL A 369 -3.88 -8.65 -23.81
CA VAL A 369 -5.17 -8.26 -24.42
C VAL A 369 -5.54 -9.17 -25.60
N GLU A 370 -4.55 -9.61 -26.39
CA GLU A 370 -4.75 -10.43 -27.60
C GLU A 370 -5.29 -11.83 -27.28
N MET A 371 -5.23 -12.27 -26.01
CA MET A 371 -5.78 -13.56 -25.58
C MET A 371 -7.31 -13.55 -25.47
N SER A 372 -7.93 -12.37 -25.43
CA SER A 372 -9.38 -12.22 -25.44
C SER A 372 -9.94 -12.11 -26.87
N LYS A 373 -11.11 -12.70 -27.12
CA LYS A 373 -11.83 -12.61 -28.40
C LYS A 373 -13.22 -12.01 -28.15
N PRO A 374 -13.53 -10.80 -28.68
CA PRO A 374 -12.63 -9.83 -29.32
C PRO A 374 -11.57 -9.28 -28.35
N ALA A 375 -10.46 -8.74 -28.86
CA ALA A 375 -9.32 -8.26 -28.06
C ALA A 375 -9.57 -6.85 -27.47
N ILE A 376 -10.72 -6.64 -26.84
CA ILE A 376 -11.12 -5.36 -26.25
C ILE A 376 -10.36 -5.15 -24.93
N PRO A 377 -9.60 -4.04 -24.78
CA PRO A 377 -8.92 -3.74 -23.54
C PRO A 377 -9.87 -3.56 -22.35
N LYS A 378 -9.41 -3.94 -21.15
CA LYS A 378 -10.15 -3.84 -19.90
C LYS A 378 -9.22 -3.25 -18.84
N LEU A 379 -9.77 -2.78 -17.73
CA LEU A 379 -8.99 -2.30 -16.57
C LEU A 379 -7.94 -3.32 -16.13
N ALA A 380 -8.27 -4.61 -16.18
CA ALA A 380 -7.35 -5.70 -15.88
C ALA A 380 -6.10 -5.78 -16.80
N HIS A 381 -6.11 -5.13 -17.96
CA HIS A 381 -4.98 -5.09 -18.89
C HIS A 381 -4.05 -3.88 -18.65
N LEU A 382 -4.57 -2.81 -18.06
CA LEU A 382 -3.77 -1.72 -17.47
C LEU A 382 -3.12 -2.19 -16.16
N ARG A 383 -3.76 -3.15 -15.47
CA ARG A 383 -3.20 -3.87 -14.35
C ARG A 383 -2.14 -4.86 -14.83
N GLU A 384 -0.87 -4.42 -14.82
CA GLU A 384 0.25 -5.36 -14.83
C GLU A 384 0.37 -6.16 -13.52
N SER A 385 -0.51 -5.92 -12.55
CA SER A 385 -0.53 -6.58 -11.24
C SER A 385 -1.17 -7.96 -11.28
N GLY A 386 -0.57 -8.90 -10.54
CA GLY A 386 -1.10 -10.26 -10.45
C GLY A 386 -2.27 -10.42 -9.48
N CYS A 387 -2.88 -11.60 -9.56
CA CYS A 387 -4.12 -11.96 -8.89
C CYS A 387 -3.92 -13.24 -8.06
N LEU A 388 -4.84 -13.49 -7.13
CA LEU A 388 -4.84 -14.63 -6.21
C LEU A 388 -5.99 -15.59 -6.55
N THR A 389 -5.89 -16.86 -6.21
CA THR A 389 -7.01 -17.81 -6.39
C THR A 389 -8.12 -17.59 -5.38
N GLY A 390 -9.35 -18.01 -5.72
CA GLY A 390 -10.55 -17.79 -4.91
C GLY A 390 -10.50 -18.35 -3.48
N ASP A 391 -9.78 -19.44 -3.27
CA ASP A 391 -9.58 -20.11 -1.98
C ASP A 391 -8.63 -19.35 -1.03
N THR A 392 -7.97 -18.31 -1.52
CA THR A 392 -7.05 -17.48 -0.72
C THR A 392 -7.80 -16.78 0.41
N LYS A 393 -7.41 -17.05 1.66
CA LYS A 393 -8.03 -16.49 2.87
C LYS A 393 -7.33 -15.20 3.30
N ILE A 394 -8.06 -14.08 3.23
CA ILE A 394 -7.63 -12.77 3.75
C ILE A 394 -7.85 -12.74 5.26
N ILE A 395 -6.83 -12.30 6.01
CA ILE A 395 -6.88 -12.20 7.47
C ILE A 395 -7.55 -10.87 7.87
N LEU A 396 -8.62 -10.98 8.65
CA LEU A 396 -9.39 -9.84 9.16
C LEU A 396 -8.81 -9.32 10.46
N ALA A 397 -9.10 -8.06 10.78
CA ALA A 397 -8.60 -7.40 11.99
C ALA A 397 -9.20 -7.92 13.30
N ASP A 398 -10.29 -8.70 13.24
CA ASP A 398 -10.87 -9.43 14.38
C ASP A 398 -10.19 -10.79 14.62
N GLY A 399 -9.22 -11.17 13.77
CA GLY A 399 -8.48 -12.43 13.84
C GLY A 399 -9.10 -13.57 13.04
N THR A 400 -10.31 -13.41 12.50
CA THR A 400 -10.93 -14.39 11.60
C THR A 400 -10.33 -14.25 10.19
N SER A 401 -10.77 -15.12 9.27
CA SER A 401 -10.35 -15.04 7.87
C SER A 401 -11.51 -15.33 6.93
N VAL A 402 -11.46 -14.74 5.74
CA VAL A 402 -12.48 -14.93 4.70
C VAL A 402 -11.81 -15.12 3.35
N THR A 403 -12.33 -16.03 2.54
CA THR A 403 -11.84 -16.25 1.18
C THR A 403 -12.09 -15.04 0.30
N ILE A 404 -11.14 -14.67 -0.55
CA ILE A 404 -11.27 -13.54 -1.48
C ILE A 404 -12.46 -13.71 -2.44
N GLN A 405 -12.79 -14.95 -2.82
CA GLN A 405 -13.98 -15.26 -3.62
C GLN A 405 -15.28 -14.84 -2.90
N LYS A 406 -15.48 -15.27 -1.65
CA LYS A 406 -16.65 -14.85 -0.84
C LYS A 406 -16.74 -13.35 -0.66
N LEU A 407 -15.63 -12.61 -0.66
CA LEU A 407 -15.64 -11.14 -0.63
C LEU A 407 -16.08 -10.56 -1.97
N ALA A 408 -15.59 -11.12 -3.08
CA ALA A 408 -15.92 -10.69 -4.43
C ALA A 408 -17.39 -10.95 -4.80
N GLU A 409 -17.98 -12.04 -4.31
CA GLU A 409 -19.37 -12.46 -4.60
C GLU A 409 -20.43 -11.71 -3.77
N ARG A 410 -20.03 -10.82 -2.85
CA ARG A 410 -20.99 -10.05 -2.04
C ARG A 410 -21.81 -9.09 -2.91
N LYS A 411 -23.14 -9.13 -2.76
CA LYS A 411 -24.09 -8.20 -3.42
C LYS A 411 -23.75 -6.72 -3.17
N LYS A 412 -23.26 -6.40 -1.96
CA LYS A 412 -22.75 -5.07 -1.60
C LYS A 412 -21.30 -5.19 -1.16
N GLN A 413 -20.43 -4.40 -1.76
CA GLN A 413 -19.00 -4.34 -1.45
C GLN A 413 -18.77 -3.43 -0.23
N THR A 414 -19.23 -3.89 0.94
CA THR A 414 -19.03 -3.19 2.20
C THR A 414 -17.56 -3.26 2.62
N PRO A 415 -16.93 -2.15 3.02
CA PRO A 415 -15.53 -2.15 3.45
C PRO A 415 -15.29 -3.10 4.64
N VAL A 416 -14.17 -3.81 4.64
CA VAL A 416 -13.79 -4.76 5.69
C VAL A 416 -12.43 -4.38 6.28
N THR A 417 -12.30 -4.41 7.61
CA THR A 417 -11.03 -4.16 8.26
C THR A 417 -10.13 -5.39 8.20
N ILE A 418 -8.95 -5.24 7.61
CA ILE A 418 -7.97 -6.29 7.35
C ILE A 418 -6.60 -5.90 7.94
N LEU A 419 -5.66 -6.84 7.91
CA LEU A 419 -4.27 -6.60 8.31
C LEU A 419 -3.37 -6.36 7.09
N ALA A 420 -2.49 -5.36 7.17
CA ALA A 420 -1.53 -4.98 6.14
C ALA A 420 -0.20 -4.51 6.72
N LEU A 421 0.86 -4.59 5.93
CA LEU A 421 2.21 -4.14 6.27
C LEU A 421 2.38 -2.66 5.94
N ASN A 422 2.88 -1.87 6.88
CA ASN A 422 3.26 -0.48 6.63
C ASN A 422 4.74 -0.32 6.23
N GLN A 423 5.15 0.90 5.91
CA GLN A 423 6.52 1.21 5.49
C GLN A 423 7.57 0.97 6.59
N LYS A 424 7.17 0.95 7.87
CA LYS A 424 8.04 0.65 9.03
C LYS A 424 8.10 -0.85 9.35
N TYR A 425 7.66 -1.70 8.43
CA TYR A 425 7.58 -3.16 8.59
C TYR A 425 6.73 -3.61 9.79
N LYS A 426 5.71 -2.83 10.14
CA LYS A 426 4.71 -3.16 11.16
C LYS A 426 3.41 -3.61 10.51
N ILE A 427 2.80 -4.64 11.08
CA ILE A 427 1.47 -5.07 10.67
C ILE A 427 0.47 -4.16 11.36
N GLN A 428 -0.45 -3.57 10.61
CA GLN A 428 -1.48 -2.69 11.15
C GLN A 428 -2.83 -2.93 10.46
N LYS A 429 -3.89 -2.41 11.08
CA LYS A 429 -5.25 -2.47 10.55
C LYS A 429 -5.38 -1.48 9.39
N THR A 430 -6.07 -1.91 8.33
CA THR A 430 -6.47 -1.05 7.20
C THR A 430 -7.81 -1.53 6.65
N ILE A 431 -8.35 -0.81 5.67
CA ILE A 431 -9.64 -1.08 5.07
C ILE A 431 -9.45 -1.69 3.67
N LEU A 432 -10.03 -2.86 3.45
CA LEU A 432 -10.28 -3.42 2.13
C LEU A 432 -11.63 -2.90 1.65
N THR A 433 -11.64 -2.14 0.57
CA THR A 433 -12.87 -1.50 0.06
C THR A 433 -13.67 -2.40 -0.87
N LYS A 434 -12.98 -3.22 -1.67
CA LYS A 434 -13.62 -4.07 -2.67
C LYS A 434 -12.77 -5.30 -2.98
N ALA A 435 -13.40 -6.44 -3.20
CA ALA A 435 -12.80 -7.58 -3.89
C ALA A 435 -13.59 -7.88 -5.18
N PHE A 436 -12.95 -8.44 -6.20
CA PHE A 436 -13.61 -8.73 -7.48
C PHE A 436 -12.91 -9.86 -8.23
N SER A 437 -13.65 -10.55 -9.10
CA SER A 437 -13.06 -11.49 -10.06
C SER A 437 -12.24 -10.73 -11.12
N SER A 438 -11.10 -11.31 -11.48
CA SER A 438 -10.21 -10.86 -12.55
C SER A 438 -10.14 -11.88 -13.71
N GLY A 439 -11.12 -12.81 -13.78
CA GLY A 439 -11.23 -13.84 -14.81
C GLY A 439 -10.30 -15.04 -14.59
N LYS A 440 -10.13 -15.87 -15.62
CA LYS A 440 -9.22 -17.02 -15.60
C LYS A 440 -7.79 -16.63 -15.98
N LYS A 441 -6.81 -17.06 -15.18
CA LYS A 441 -5.39 -16.89 -15.47
C LYS A 441 -4.61 -18.17 -15.15
N LYS A 442 -3.41 -18.29 -15.73
CA LYS A 442 -2.40 -19.28 -15.33
C LYS A 442 -1.96 -19.01 -13.91
N VAL A 443 -2.06 -20.02 -13.06
CA VAL A 443 -1.77 -19.95 -11.62
C VAL A 443 -0.61 -20.84 -11.26
N TYR A 444 0.17 -20.38 -10.27
CA TYR A 444 1.27 -21.11 -9.68
C TYR A 444 1.10 -21.13 -8.17
N ILE A 445 1.37 -22.28 -7.55
CA ILE A 445 1.38 -22.44 -6.10
C ILE A 445 2.80 -22.21 -5.57
N LEU A 446 2.96 -21.16 -4.76
CA LEU A 446 4.18 -20.89 -4.02
C LEU A 446 4.11 -21.59 -2.67
N THR A 447 5.15 -22.36 -2.32
CA THR A 447 5.29 -23.00 -1.00
C THR A 447 6.56 -22.52 -0.30
N THR A 448 6.43 -22.14 0.96
CA THR A 448 7.55 -21.68 1.80
C THR A 448 8.11 -22.80 2.69
N ARG A 449 9.29 -22.60 3.27
CA ARG A 449 9.95 -23.56 4.17
C ARG A 449 9.14 -23.81 5.45
N SER A 450 8.40 -22.82 5.94
CA SER A 450 7.47 -23.05 7.06
C SER A 450 6.21 -23.83 6.67
N GLY A 451 6.02 -24.14 5.38
CA GLY A 451 4.91 -24.93 4.85
C GLY A 451 3.68 -24.10 4.47
N ARG A 452 3.76 -22.76 4.51
CA ARG A 452 2.70 -21.87 4.01
C ARG A 452 2.63 -21.93 2.50
N LYS A 453 1.40 -21.80 1.98
CA LYS A 453 1.09 -21.95 0.56
C LYS A 453 0.15 -20.83 0.12
N ILE A 454 0.38 -20.33 -1.08
CA ILE A 454 -0.51 -19.38 -1.73
C ILE A 454 -0.44 -19.58 -3.24
N SER A 455 -1.61 -19.55 -3.88
CA SER A 455 -1.75 -19.70 -5.32
C SER A 455 -2.03 -18.34 -5.96
N ALA A 456 -1.22 -17.97 -6.93
CA ALA A 456 -1.25 -16.66 -7.56
C ALA A 456 -0.86 -16.71 -9.05
N SER A 457 -1.20 -15.67 -9.81
CA SER A 457 -0.72 -15.54 -11.18
C SER A 457 0.77 -15.21 -11.25
N ALA A 458 1.42 -15.50 -12.38
CA ALA A 458 2.85 -15.28 -12.61
C ALA A 458 3.34 -13.86 -12.26
N ASN A 459 2.53 -12.84 -12.54
CA ASN A 459 2.83 -11.44 -12.29
C ASN A 459 2.43 -10.96 -10.87
N HIS A 460 2.01 -11.84 -9.96
CA HIS A 460 1.61 -11.42 -8.62
C HIS A 460 2.83 -11.03 -7.77
N PRO A 461 2.90 -9.82 -7.19
CA PRO A 461 4.05 -9.40 -6.40
C PRO A 461 4.05 -10.00 -4.98
N PHE A 462 5.21 -10.44 -4.53
CA PHE A 462 5.49 -10.79 -3.13
C PHE A 462 6.59 -9.90 -2.58
N ARG A 463 6.48 -9.51 -1.31
CA ARG A 463 7.45 -8.61 -0.69
C ARG A 463 8.69 -9.39 -0.28
N THR A 464 9.82 -9.05 -0.89
CA THR A 464 11.19 -9.41 -0.50
C THR A 464 11.80 -8.25 0.31
N ILE A 465 13.04 -8.43 0.79
CA ILE A 465 13.75 -7.35 1.50
C ILE A 465 14.11 -6.18 0.57
N ASP A 466 14.30 -6.47 -0.72
CA ASP A 466 14.74 -5.49 -1.71
C ASP A 466 13.54 -4.83 -2.43
N GLY A 467 12.30 -5.28 -2.17
CA GLY A 467 11.09 -4.68 -2.71
C GLY A 467 9.97 -5.68 -2.97
N TRP A 468 8.97 -5.30 -3.75
CA TRP A 468 7.98 -6.25 -4.26
C TRP A 468 8.53 -6.94 -5.50
N VAL A 469 8.43 -8.26 -5.62
CA VAL A 469 8.96 -9.03 -6.77
C VAL A 469 7.88 -9.97 -7.29
N HIS A 470 7.71 -10.05 -8.61
CA HIS A 470 6.73 -10.93 -9.25
C HIS A 470 7.06 -12.41 -9.02
N LEU A 471 6.03 -13.24 -8.99
CA LEU A 471 6.15 -14.68 -8.79
C LEU A 471 7.04 -15.37 -9.85
N ASP A 472 6.96 -14.93 -11.11
CA ASP A 472 7.77 -15.46 -12.22
C ASP A 472 9.27 -15.12 -12.12
N LYS A 473 9.63 -14.04 -11.42
CA LYS A 473 11.01 -13.65 -11.13
C LYS A 473 11.56 -14.32 -9.87
N LEU A 474 10.69 -14.84 -9.01
CA LEU A 474 11.09 -15.53 -7.79
C LEU A 474 11.56 -16.95 -8.09
N LYS A 475 12.56 -17.40 -7.33
CA LYS A 475 13.17 -18.72 -7.43
C LYS A 475 13.25 -19.36 -6.04
N LYS A 476 13.40 -20.69 -6.03
CA LYS A 476 13.72 -21.44 -4.81
C LYS A 476 14.95 -20.82 -4.13
N GLY A 477 14.86 -20.61 -2.81
CA GLY A 477 15.91 -19.96 -2.02
C GLY A 477 15.71 -18.45 -1.81
N ASN A 478 14.85 -17.77 -2.57
CA ASN A 478 14.47 -16.39 -2.25
C ASN A 478 13.64 -16.34 -0.96
N LEU A 479 13.75 -15.23 -0.21
CA LEU A 479 12.99 -15.01 1.01
C LEU A 479 11.88 -13.98 0.78
N ILE A 480 10.68 -14.30 1.27
CA ILE A 480 9.50 -13.43 1.21
C ILE A 480 8.98 -13.11 2.61
N SER A 481 8.22 -12.03 2.74
CA SER A 481 7.71 -11.55 4.01
C SER A 481 6.43 -12.26 4.43
N LEU A 482 6.45 -12.83 5.63
CA LEU A 482 5.29 -13.38 6.32
C LEU A 482 5.08 -12.60 7.63
N PRO A 483 3.87 -12.51 8.18
CA PRO A 483 3.66 -11.99 9.52
C PRO A 483 4.35 -12.89 10.56
N ARG A 484 5.11 -12.26 11.46
CA ARG A 484 5.70 -12.87 12.66
C ARG A 484 4.76 -12.78 13.87
N MET A 485 3.89 -11.78 13.85
CA MET A 485 2.83 -11.54 14.81
C MET A 485 1.62 -10.94 14.09
N LEU A 486 0.43 -11.12 14.67
CA LEU A 486 -0.82 -10.57 14.15
C LEU A 486 -1.44 -9.68 15.23
N PRO A 487 -1.57 -8.35 14.99
CA PRO A 487 -2.23 -7.45 15.92
C PRO A 487 -3.74 -7.43 15.64
N PHE A 488 -4.53 -8.09 16.49
CA PHE A 488 -5.99 -8.17 16.35
C PHE A 488 -6.72 -7.40 17.47
N THR A 489 -7.95 -6.99 17.20
CA THR A 489 -8.87 -6.45 18.21
C THR A 489 -9.62 -7.59 18.86
N HIS A 490 -9.61 -7.68 20.18
CA HIS A 490 -10.32 -8.72 20.90
C HIS A 490 -11.83 -8.57 20.71
N THR A 491 -12.49 -9.63 20.24
CA THR A 491 -13.93 -9.79 20.42
C THR A 491 -14.13 -10.67 21.66
N ARG A 492 -14.98 -10.22 22.60
CA ARG A 492 -15.32 -11.04 23.78
C ARG A 492 -16.09 -12.28 23.32
N GLY A 493 -15.49 -13.43 23.64
CA GLY A 493 -16.02 -14.79 23.79
C GLY A 493 -17.41 -15.11 23.25
N GLY A 494 -17.44 -16.05 22.30
CA GLY A 494 -18.66 -16.76 21.89
C GLY A 494 -18.82 -18.17 22.48
N MET A 495 -17.77 -18.75 23.09
CA MET A 495 -17.75 -20.16 23.52
C MET A 495 -17.18 -20.31 24.93
N SER A 496 -17.82 -21.13 25.76
CA SER A 496 -17.37 -21.43 27.12
C SER A 496 -16.13 -22.32 27.14
N ARG A 497 -15.37 -22.32 28.26
CA ARG A 497 -14.21 -23.22 28.42
C ARG A 497 -14.59 -24.70 28.31
N ASP A 498 -15.77 -25.10 28.79
CA ASP A 498 -16.22 -26.48 28.67
C ASP A 498 -16.45 -26.87 27.21
N GLU A 499 -17.02 -25.98 26.40
CA GLU A 499 -17.21 -26.17 24.97
C GLU A 499 -15.88 -26.23 24.21
N LEU A 500 -14.92 -25.35 24.53
CA LEU A 500 -13.59 -25.36 23.93
C LEU A 500 -12.85 -26.67 24.24
N ALA A 501 -12.90 -27.13 25.49
CA ALA A 501 -12.28 -28.39 25.90
C ALA A 501 -12.92 -29.57 25.16
N LEU A 502 -14.25 -29.67 25.15
CA LEU A 502 -14.96 -30.76 24.50
C LEU A 502 -14.69 -30.77 22.98
N LEU A 503 -14.74 -29.60 22.33
CA LEU A 503 -14.46 -29.47 20.90
C LEU A 503 -13.05 -29.96 20.56
N ALA A 504 -12.05 -29.56 21.34
CA ALA A 504 -10.67 -29.95 21.12
C ALA A 504 -10.47 -31.47 21.21
N HIS A 505 -11.06 -32.11 22.22
CA HIS A 505 -10.99 -33.56 22.39
C HIS A 505 -11.76 -34.33 21.30
N LEU A 506 -12.93 -33.84 20.89
CA LEU A 506 -13.70 -34.47 19.81
C LEU A 506 -13.01 -34.35 18.45
N ILE A 507 -12.35 -33.22 18.16
CA ILE A 507 -11.58 -33.04 16.93
C ILE A 507 -10.32 -33.92 16.94
N GLY A 508 -9.64 -34.08 18.08
CA GLY A 508 -8.48 -34.97 18.21
C GLY A 508 -8.85 -36.45 18.13
N ASP A 509 -9.04 -37.08 19.30
CA ASP A 509 -9.29 -38.54 19.41
C ASP A 509 -10.79 -38.93 19.41
N GLY A 510 -11.69 -37.99 19.12
CA GLY A 510 -13.12 -38.28 19.00
C GLY A 510 -13.48 -38.99 17.71
N CYS A 511 -14.37 -39.99 17.81
CA CYS A 511 -15.08 -40.54 16.68
C CYS A 511 -16.39 -39.76 16.46
N ILE A 512 -16.40 -38.93 15.42
CA ILE A 512 -17.53 -38.08 15.02
C ILE A 512 -18.09 -38.47 13.65
N LEU A 513 -18.06 -39.75 13.31
CA LEU A 513 -18.46 -40.26 12.01
C LEU A 513 -20.00 -40.32 11.84
N PRO A 514 -20.52 -40.08 10.63
CA PRO A 514 -21.93 -40.33 10.34
C PRO A 514 -22.30 -41.79 10.65
N ARG A 515 -23.45 -42.00 11.29
CA ARG A 515 -24.02 -43.34 11.58
C ARG A 515 -23.15 -44.24 12.49
N GLN A 516 -22.17 -43.68 13.19
CA GLN A 516 -21.45 -44.38 14.25
C GLN A 516 -21.76 -43.78 15.62
N PRO A 517 -21.71 -44.57 16.71
CA PRO A 517 -21.84 -44.04 18.06
C PRO A 517 -20.72 -43.05 18.36
N PHE A 518 -21.06 -41.86 18.85
CA PHE A 518 -20.08 -40.92 19.37
C PHE A 518 -19.32 -41.55 20.52
N HIS A 519 -18.01 -41.57 20.41
CA HIS A 519 -17.13 -42.01 21.47
C HIS A 519 -15.79 -41.29 21.40
N TYR A 520 -15.14 -41.18 22.56
CA TYR A 520 -13.80 -40.64 22.71
C TYR A 520 -12.86 -41.74 23.19
N THR A 521 -11.65 -41.78 22.62
CA THR A 521 -10.66 -42.83 22.93
C THR A 521 -9.40 -42.20 23.51
N SER A 522 -8.97 -42.65 24.68
CA SER A 522 -7.72 -42.17 25.29
C SER A 522 -7.14 -43.22 26.24
N ALA A 523 -5.82 -43.29 26.31
CA ALA A 523 -5.11 -44.03 27.36
C ALA A 523 -5.00 -43.22 28.67
N ASP A 524 -5.09 -41.89 28.58
CA ASP A 524 -5.00 -40.98 29.72
C ASP A 524 -6.37 -40.78 30.37
N GLU A 525 -6.49 -41.17 31.64
CA GLU A 525 -7.72 -41.04 32.45
C GLU A 525 -8.11 -39.58 32.69
N THR A 526 -7.14 -38.66 32.71
CA THR A 526 -7.39 -37.22 32.88
C THR A 526 -8.20 -36.68 31.70
N ASN A 527 -7.83 -37.09 30.48
CA ASN A 527 -8.55 -36.70 29.27
C ASN A 527 -9.98 -37.29 29.25
N ILE A 528 -10.13 -38.56 29.65
CA ILE A 528 -11.44 -39.20 29.79
C ILE A 528 -12.32 -38.42 30.77
N ALA A 529 -11.78 -38.04 31.93
CA ALA A 529 -12.51 -37.29 32.95
C ALA A 529 -12.95 -35.90 32.46
N VAL A 530 -12.10 -35.20 31.71
CA VAL A 530 -12.45 -33.91 31.07
C VAL A 530 -13.62 -34.08 30.11
N VAL A 531 -13.52 -35.02 29.16
CA VAL A 531 -14.58 -35.23 28.15
C VAL A 531 -15.88 -35.66 28.81
N LYS A 532 -15.82 -36.55 29.80
CA LYS A 532 -16.98 -36.98 30.59
C LYS A 532 -17.69 -35.80 31.24
N LYS A 533 -16.93 -34.98 31.98
CA LYS A 533 -17.46 -33.80 32.69
C LYS A 533 -18.10 -32.81 31.72
N CYS A 534 -17.43 -32.49 30.61
CA CYS A 534 -17.95 -31.51 29.66
C CYS A 534 -19.19 -32.04 28.93
N ALA A 535 -19.23 -33.32 28.53
CA ALA A 535 -20.39 -33.92 27.87
C ALA A 535 -21.62 -34.00 28.80
N GLU A 536 -21.42 -34.39 30.06
CA GLU A 536 -22.47 -34.42 31.09
C GLU A 536 -23.01 -33.01 31.37
N LYS A 537 -22.13 -32.02 31.50
CA LYS A 537 -22.51 -30.63 31.81
C LYS A 537 -23.21 -29.93 30.65
N LEU A 538 -22.69 -30.04 29.42
CA LEU A 538 -23.20 -29.30 28.26
C LEU A 538 -24.44 -29.94 27.65
N PHE A 539 -24.49 -31.27 27.61
CA PHE A 539 -25.52 -32.01 26.86
C PHE A 539 -26.36 -32.96 27.70
N LYS A 540 -26.14 -33.01 29.03
CA LYS A 540 -26.84 -33.93 29.94
C LYS A 540 -26.71 -35.40 29.51
N ILE A 541 -25.60 -35.75 28.85
CA ILE A 541 -25.34 -37.11 28.34
C ILE A 541 -24.87 -38.01 29.49
N LYS A 542 -25.55 -39.13 29.72
CA LYS A 542 -25.05 -40.18 30.63
C LYS A 542 -23.99 -41.02 29.94
N THR A 543 -22.73 -40.79 30.27
CA THR A 543 -21.58 -41.43 29.60
C THR A 543 -21.42 -42.90 29.99
N ARG A 544 -20.87 -43.72 29.06
CA ARG A 544 -20.53 -45.14 29.34
C ARG A 544 -19.06 -45.38 29.04
N LEU A 545 -18.28 -45.67 30.08
CA LEU A 545 -16.86 -45.97 29.99
C LEU A 545 -16.63 -47.47 29.81
N VAL A 546 -15.86 -47.86 28.81
CA VAL A 546 -15.50 -49.26 28.51
C VAL A 546 -13.99 -49.38 28.45
N ARG A 547 -13.42 -50.24 29.30
CA ARG A 547 -11.99 -50.54 29.29
C ARG A 547 -11.65 -51.45 28.11
N GLN A 548 -10.59 -51.14 27.40
CA GLN A 548 -9.98 -52.05 26.43
C GLN A 548 -8.69 -52.63 27.04
N LYS A 549 -7.67 -52.95 26.22
CA LYS A 549 -6.37 -53.42 26.73
C LYS A 549 -5.65 -52.29 27.50
N ASN A 550 -5.07 -51.35 26.74
CA ASN A 550 -4.22 -50.27 27.29
C ASN A 550 -4.86 -48.87 27.13
N TRP A 551 -6.13 -48.81 26.75
CA TRP A 551 -6.87 -47.55 26.58
C TRP A 551 -8.34 -47.72 26.96
N TRP A 552 -9.06 -46.60 27.00
CA TRP A 552 -10.46 -46.52 27.36
C TRP A 552 -11.29 -45.92 26.23
N HIS A 553 -12.50 -46.46 26.03
CA HIS A 553 -13.54 -45.85 25.19
C HIS A 553 -14.62 -45.23 26.08
N LEU A 554 -14.84 -43.93 25.93
CA LEU A 554 -15.94 -43.21 26.55
C LEU A 554 -17.04 -43.00 25.50
N TYR A 555 -18.11 -43.79 25.58
CA TYR A 555 -19.29 -43.61 24.73
C TYR A 555 -20.13 -42.43 25.23
N LEU A 556 -20.60 -41.63 24.27
CA LEU A 556 -21.43 -40.46 24.47
C LEU A 556 -22.80 -40.71 23.83
N PRO A 557 -23.70 -41.47 24.48
CA PRO A 557 -25.02 -41.76 23.92
C PRO A 557 -25.94 -40.53 23.95
N SER A 558 -26.93 -40.52 23.06
CA SER A 558 -27.96 -39.48 23.08
C SER A 558 -28.74 -39.51 24.41
N PRO A 559 -29.05 -38.36 25.03
CA PRO A 559 -29.88 -38.29 26.23
C PRO A 559 -31.36 -38.58 25.95
N HIS A 560 -31.77 -38.61 24.67
CA HIS A 560 -33.14 -38.83 24.22
C HIS A 560 -33.17 -39.85 23.05
N ALA A 561 -34.35 -40.44 22.79
CA ALA A 561 -34.54 -41.35 21.67
C ALA A 561 -34.37 -40.63 20.32
N LEU A 562 -33.55 -41.19 19.44
CA LEU A 562 -33.30 -40.64 18.10
C LEU A 562 -34.42 -41.11 17.14
N THR A 563 -35.55 -40.40 17.15
CA THR A 563 -36.68 -40.61 16.22
C THR A 563 -36.51 -39.81 14.92
N HIS A 564 -37.45 -39.94 13.98
CA HIS A 564 -37.39 -39.21 12.70
C HIS A 564 -37.27 -37.69 12.93
N GLY A 565 -36.21 -37.07 12.39
CA GLY A 565 -35.93 -35.65 12.55
C GLY A 565 -35.17 -35.25 13.84
N VAL A 566 -34.96 -36.16 14.78
CA VAL A 566 -34.22 -35.89 16.04
C VAL A 566 -32.78 -36.37 15.90
N GLN A 567 -31.85 -35.42 15.83
CA GLN A 567 -30.41 -35.69 15.75
C GLN A 567 -29.74 -35.66 17.13
N HIS A 568 -28.56 -36.28 17.22
CA HIS A 568 -27.74 -36.25 18.42
C HIS A 568 -27.36 -34.81 18.82
N PRO A 569 -27.41 -34.41 20.11
CA PRO A 569 -27.15 -33.03 20.51
C PRO A 569 -25.74 -32.53 20.12
N ILE A 570 -24.73 -33.40 20.20
CA ILE A 570 -23.37 -33.09 19.72
C ILE A 570 -23.36 -32.85 18.20
N SER A 571 -24.16 -33.59 17.41
CA SER A 571 -24.27 -33.35 15.96
C SER A 571 -24.85 -31.96 15.68
N ASN A 572 -25.96 -31.61 16.33
CA ASN A 572 -26.57 -30.28 16.19
C ASN A 572 -25.60 -29.17 16.58
N TRP A 573 -24.86 -29.37 17.68
CA TRP A 573 -23.84 -28.43 18.13
C TRP A 573 -22.71 -28.29 17.10
N LEU A 574 -22.10 -29.39 16.62
CA LEU A 574 -21.04 -29.31 15.60
C LEU A 574 -21.52 -28.62 14.31
N VAL A 575 -22.73 -28.91 13.84
CA VAL A 575 -23.33 -28.23 12.68
C VAL A 575 -23.51 -26.74 12.93
N SER A 576 -23.95 -26.33 14.13
CA SER A 576 -24.06 -24.91 14.50
C SER A 576 -22.71 -24.18 14.50
N LEU A 577 -21.61 -24.91 14.68
CA LEU A 577 -20.24 -24.39 14.59
C LEU A 577 -19.67 -24.42 13.15
N GLY A 578 -20.46 -24.86 12.16
CA GLY A 578 -20.02 -25.01 10.77
C GLY A 578 -19.13 -26.24 10.53
N LEU A 579 -19.22 -27.26 11.39
CA LEU A 579 -18.48 -28.51 11.25
C LEU A 579 -19.39 -29.65 10.80
N ASP A 580 -18.91 -30.38 9.80
CA ASP A 580 -19.54 -31.59 9.32
C ASP A 580 -19.01 -32.81 10.10
N LEU A 581 -19.82 -33.87 10.19
CA LEU A 581 -19.37 -35.17 10.70
C LEU A 581 -18.36 -35.77 9.72
N ALA A 582 -17.08 -35.64 10.04
CA ALA A 582 -15.99 -35.81 9.09
C ALA A 582 -15.03 -36.95 9.47
N HIS A 583 -14.46 -37.62 8.47
CA HIS A 583 -13.33 -38.51 8.66
C HIS A 583 -12.06 -37.71 9.00
N ALA A 584 -11.06 -38.39 9.59
CA ALA A 584 -9.80 -37.79 10.02
C ALA A 584 -9.09 -36.84 9.01
N PRO A 585 -9.08 -37.08 7.68
CA PRO A 585 -8.47 -36.18 6.70
C PRO A 585 -9.25 -34.88 6.45
N ASP A 586 -10.56 -34.91 6.70
CA ASP A 586 -11.48 -33.80 6.40
C ASP A 586 -11.80 -32.98 7.65
N LYS A 587 -11.23 -33.37 8.81
CA LYS A 587 -11.33 -32.62 10.07
C LYS A 587 -10.79 -31.20 9.87
N ARG A 588 -11.50 -30.22 10.45
CA ARG A 588 -11.14 -28.80 10.43
C ARG A 588 -11.60 -28.13 11.73
N LEU A 589 -11.03 -26.96 12.02
CA LEU A 589 -11.49 -26.06 13.08
C LEU A 589 -12.56 -25.10 12.56
N PRO A 590 -13.53 -24.68 13.39
CA PRO A 590 -14.43 -23.58 13.07
C PRO A 590 -13.67 -22.28 12.79
N ASP A 591 -14.10 -21.51 11.78
CA ASP A 591 -13.40 -20.27 11.40
C ASP A 591 -13.46 -19.20 12.51
N PHE A 592 -14.52 -19.18 13.33
CA PHE A 592 -14.67 -18.22 14.44
C PHE A 592 -13.70 -18.47 15.62
N LEU A 593 -13.10 -19.67 15.75
CA LEU A 593 -12.07 -19.93 16.78
C LEU A 593 -10.89 -18.97 16.62
N ALA A 594 -10.59 -18.60 15.38
CA ALA A 594 -9.56 -17.62 15.09
C ALA A 594 -9.95 -16.20 15.56
N GLY A 595 -11.19 -15.92 15.94
CA GLY A 595 -11.61 -14.65 16.57
C GLY A 595 -11.52 -14.63 18.10
N GLN A 596 -11.34 -15.79 18.76
CA GLN A 596 -11.35 -15.89 20.23
C GLN A 596 -10.15 -15.17 20.88
N SER A 597 -10.24 -14.97 22.19
CA SER A 597 -9.17 -14.38 23.00
C SER A 597 -7.89 -15.23 22.96
N PRO A 598 -6.69 -14.64 23.14
CA PRO A 598 -5.45 -15.41 23.25
C PRO A 598 -5.50 -16.49 24.33
N GLU A 599 -6.17 -16.20 25.45
CA GLU A 599 -6.33 -17.11 26.59
C GLU A 599 -7.20 -18.32 26.21
N ASP A 600 -8.31 -18.08 25.50
CA ASP A 600 -9.21 -19.13 25.06
C ASP A 600 -8.61 -19.98 23.93
N ILE A 601 -7.85 -19.35 23.02
CA ILE A 601 -7.09 -20.08 21.99
C ILE A 601 -6.02 -20.96 22.65
N ALA A 602 -5.27 -20.42 23.63
CA ALA A 602 -4.27 -21.19 24.36
C ALA A 602 -4.91 -22.36 25.14
N PHE A 603 -6.06 -22.12 25.77
CA PHE A 603 -6.83 -23.14 26.47
C PHE A 603 -7.33 -24.24 25.52
N PHE A 604 -7.91 -23.87 24.38
CA PHE A 604 -8.32 -24.81 23.33
C PHE A 604 -7.14 -25.65 22.83
N LEU A 605 -6.02 -24.99 22.48
CA LEU A 605 -4.82 -25.66 21.98
C LEU A 605 -4.21 -26.59 23.03
N LYS A 606 -4.30 -26.28 24.33
CA LYS A 606 -3.84 -27.16 25.42
C LYS A 606 -4.60 -28.48 25.43
N HIS A 607 -5.92 -28.44 25.30
CA HIS A 607 -6.74 -29.64 25.19
C HIS A 607 -6.46 -30.39 23.87
N LEU A 608 -6.34 -29.66 22.76
CA LEU A 608 -6.05 -30.27 21.45
C LEU A 608 -4.68 -30.96 21.46
N TRP A 609 -3.65 -30.36 22.06
CA TRP A 609 -2.32 -30.98 22.18
C TRP A 609 -2.28 -32.19 23.11
N SER A 610 -3.29 -32.35 23.97
CA SER A 610 -3.41 -33.51 24.86
C SER A 610 -3.94 -34.75 24.12
N THR A 611 -4.36 -34.60 22.86
CA THR A 611 -4.79 -35.67 21.94
C THR A 611 -3.63 -36.12 21.06
N ASP A 612 -3.60 -35.71 19.79
CA ASP A 612 -2.57 -36.02 18.78
C ASP A 612 -1.28 -35.19 18.91
N GLY A 613 -1.09 -34.49 20.03
CA GLY A 613 0.12 -33.73 20.32
C GLY A 613 1.24 -34.59 20.91
N ASN A 614 2.47 -34.23 20.58
CA ASN A 614 3.68 -34.79 21.17
C ASN A 614 4.42 -33.70 21.96
N ILE A 615 4.73 -34.01 23.21
CA ILE A 615 5.73 -33.33 24.04
C ILE A 615 6.60 -34.46 24.58
N SER A 616 7.87 -34.51 24.16
CA SER A 616 8.78 -35.57 24.59
C SER A 616 10.23 -35.12 24.57
N TRP A 617 11.09 -35.89 25.26
CA TRP A 617 12.52 -35.65 25.26
C TRP A 617 13.15 -36.02 23.92
N LYS A 618 14.00 -35.12 23.42
CA LYS A 618 14.83 -35.33 22.25
C LYS A 618 16.30 -35.28 22.65
N LYS A 619 16.94 -36.46 22.62
CA LYS A 619 18.38 -36.63 22.88
C LYS A 619 19.11 -36.74 21.55
N LEU A 620 20.12 -35.89 21.34
CA LEU A 620 21.02 -35.93 20.19
C LEU A 620 22.44 -36.15 20.71
N LYS A 621 23.24 -36.93 19.99
CA LYS A 621 24.65 -37.17 20.32
C LYS A 621 25.38 -35.82 20.41
N ASN A 622 26.10 -35.59 21.51
CA ASN A 622 26.86 -34.35 21.80
C ASN A 622 26.02 -33.07 21.95
N ARG A 623 24.73 -33.15 22.32
CA ARG A 623 23.90 -31.97 22.66
C ARG A 623 23.13 -32.21 23.95
N LEU A 624 22.87 -31.14 24.69
CA LEU A 624 21.98 -31.19 25.86
C LEU A 624 20.59 -31.71 25.46
N PRO A 625 19.91 -32.49 26.34
CA PRO A 625 18.55 -32.94 26.12
C PRO A 625 17.63 -31.76 25.78
N SER A 626 16.87 -31.89 24.68
CA SER A 626 15.95 -30.88 24.19
C SER A 626 14.51 -31.40 24.14
N ALA A 627 13.55 -30.58 23.74
CA ALA A 627 12.17 -30.98 23.57
C ALA A 627 11.83 -31.26 22.10
N ALA A 628 11.12 -32.35 21.83
CA ALA A 628 10.35 -32.55 20.61
C ALA A 628 8.90 -32.12 20.88
N ILE A 629 8.48 -31.03 20.24
CA ILE A 629 7.11 -30.50 20.37
C ILE A 629 6.50 -30.41 18.97
N TYR A 630 5.48 -31.22 18.70
CA TYR A 630 4.74 -31.18 17.45
C TYR A 630 3.30 -31.68 17.61
N TYR A 631 2.40 -31.24 16.72
CA TYR A 631 1.05 -31.77 16.58
C TYR A 631 0.94 -32.54 15.26
N SER A 632 0.32 -33.71 15.24
CA SER A 632 0.25 -34.58 14.05
C SER A 632 -1.20 -34.86 13.65
N SER A 633 -1.55 -34.69 12.38
CA SER A 633 -2.87 -35.09 11.88
C SER A 633 -2.80 -35.52 10.41
N THR A 634 -3.74 -36.33 9.94
CA THR A 634 -3.90 -36.62 8.51
C THR A 634 -4.56 -35.48 7.73
N SER A 635 -5.19 -34.52 8.42
CA SER A 635 -5.78 -33.33 7.81
C SER A 635 -4.74 -32.21 7.66
N GLU A 636 -4.41 -31.84 6.42
CA GLU A 636 -3.56 -30.68 6.15
C GLU A 636 -4.24 -29.38 6.59
N GLN A 637 -5.57 -29.28 6.40
CA GLN A 637 -6.35 -28.09 6.76
C GLN A 637 -6.33 -27.85 8.27
N LEU A 638 -6.55 -28.88 9.08
CA LEU A 638 -6.49 -28.80 10.54
C LEU A 638 -5.10 -28.32 11.00
N CYS A 639 -4.04 -28.94 10.47
CA CYS A 639 -2.67 -28.55 10.80
C CYS A 639 -2.35 -27.11 10.38
N ARG A 640 -2.89 -26.62 9.26
CA ARG A 640 -2.77 -25.20 8.85
C ARG A 640 -3.50 -24.26 9.80
N GLN A 641 -4.70 -24.61 10.23
CA GLN A 641 -5.45 -23.81 11.21
C GLN A 641 -4.75 -23.79 12.57
N VAL A 642 -4.19 -24.92 13.02
CA VAL A 642 -3.36 -24.98 14.24
C VAL A 642 -2.10 -24.10 14.08
N GLN A 643 -1.41 -24.15 12.93
CA GLN A 643 -0.27 -23.29 12.64
C GLN A 643 -0.65 -21.79 12.72
N HIS A 644 -1.82 -21.41 12.19
CA HIS A 644 -2.33 -20.05 12.27
C HIS A 644 -2.68 -19.62 13.71
N LEU A 645 -3.35 -20.48 14.49
CA LEU A 645 -3.65 -20.19 15.90
C LEU A 645 -2.37 -20.03 16.75
N LEU A 646 -1.33 -20.82 16.49
CA LEU A 646 -0.02 -20.64 17.13
C LEU A 646 0.61 -19.29 16.79
N LEU A 647 0.50 -18.84 15.53
CA LEU A 647 0.99 -17.52 15.10
C LEU A 647 0.28 -16.39 15.88
N LYS A 648 -1.03 -16.51 16.12
CA LYS A 648 -1.79 -15.57 16.96
C LYS A 648 -1.27 -15.47 18.40
N LEU A 649 -0.70 -16.56 18.93
CA LEU A 649 -0.09 -16.60 20.25
C LEU A 649 1.40 -16.18 20.23
N ASN A 650 1.89 -15.65 19.11
CA ASN A 650 3.29 -15.32 18.85
C ASN A 650 4.22 -16.55 18.96
N ILE A 651 3.74 -17.72 18.55
CA ILE A 651 4.48 -18.98 18.51
C ILE A 651 4.68 -19.38 17.05
N TRP A 652 5.89 -19.20 16.53
CA TRP A 652 6.22 -19.64 15.18
C TRP A 652 6.32 -21.17 15.10
N SER A 653 5.76 -21.74 14.04
CA SER A 653 5.77 -23.18 13.79
C SER A 653 5.96 -23.50 12.30
N THR A 654 6.41 -24.72 12.01
CA THR A 654 6.61 -25.21 10.63
C THR A 654 5.74 -26.43 10.36
N LEU A 655 5.13 -26.50 9.19
CA LEU A 655 4.30 -27.62 8.75
C LEU A 655 5.10 -28.56 7.85
N ARG A 656 5.14 -29.85 8.18
CA ARG A 656 5.87 -30.88 7.43
C ARG A 656 4.94 -32.01 7.03
N ARG A 657 5.07 -32.49 5.80
CA ARG A 657 4.44 -33.74 5.35
C ARG A 657 5.36 -34.91 5.66
N VAL A 658 4.87 -35.90 6.40
CA VAL A 658 5.61 -37.08 6.85
C VAL A 658 4.99 -38.33 6.20
N PRO A 659 5.73 -39.06 5.35
CA PRO A 659 5.25 -40.33 4.78
C PRO A 659 5.04 -41.37 5.88
N GLN A 660 3.99 -42.19 5.76
CA GLN A 660 3.63 -43.24 6.72
C GLN A 660 3.59 -44.63 6.05
N GLY A 661 4.60 -44.94 5.22
CA GLY A 661 4.67 -46.20 4.47
C GLY A 661 3.44 -46.42 3.59
N LYS A 662 2.68 -47.50 3.84
CA LYS A 662 1.43 -47.83 3.12
C LYS A 662 0.22 -46.99 3.57
N HIS A 663 0.33 -46.23 4.65
CA HIS A 663 -0.75 -45.37 5.16
C HIS A 663 -0.69 -43.96 4.58
N ARG A 664 -1.80 -43.23 4.71
CA ARG A 664 -1.87 -41.83 4.28
C ARG A 664 -0.80 -41.01 5.01
N PRO A 665 -0.11 -40.09 4.32
CA PRO A 665 0.90 -39.26 4.93
C PRO A 665 0.27 -38.39 6.03
N SER A 666 0.98 -38.21 7.14
CA SER A 666 0.58 -37.28 8.19
C SER A 666 1.23 -35.92 7.99
N PHE A 667 0.57 -34.89 8.48
CA PHE A 667 1.06 -33.52 8.52
C PHE A 667 1.39 -33.16 9.95
N GLN A 668 2.60 -32.66 10.18
CA GLN A 668 3.09 -32.33 11.51
C GLN A 668 3.42 -30.84 11.63
N VAL A 669 2.86 -30.19 12.65
CA VAL A 669 3.15 -28.80 13.03
C VAL A 669 4.25 -28.82 14.10
N HIS A 670 5.47 -28.42 13.75
CA HIS A 670 6.66 -28.49 14.62
C HIS A 670 7.00 -27.13 15.26
N ILE A 671 7.40 -27.16 16.54
CA ILE A 671 7.92 -26.01 17.30
C ILE A 671 9.39 -26.27 17.64
N GLN A 672 10.31 -25.52 17.01
CA GLN A 672 11.74 -25.91 16.95
C GLN A 672 12.72 -24.96 17.66
N SER A 673 12.36 -23.69 17.88
CA SER A 673 13.22 -22.71 18.56
C SER A 673 12.96 -22.71 20.06
N LYS A 674 14.03 -22.65 20.88
CA LYS A 674 13.93 -22.51 22.35
C LYS A 674 12.95 -21.42 22.78
N LYS A 675 13.00 -20.25 22.14
CA LYS A 675 12.08 -19.12 22.42
C LYS A 675 10.61 -19.53 22.29
N PHE A 676 10.27 -20.20 21.19
CA PHE A 676 8.89 -20.62 20.92
C PHE A 676 8.48 -21.86 21.71
N GLN A 677 9.41 -22.78 21.99
CA GLN A 677 9.17 -23.95 22.84
C GLN A 677 8.87 -23.53 24.28
N ILE A 678 9.65 -22.62 24.87
CA ILE A 678 9.39 -22.08 26.22
C ILE A 678 8.02 -21.40 26.24
N ARG A 679 7.75 -20.51 25.28
CA ARG A 679 6.46 -19.81 25.19
C ARG A 679 5.28 -20.79 25.06
N PHE A 680 5.42 -21.82 24.22
CA PHE A 680 4.41 -22.87 24.07
C PHE A 680 4.16 -23.63 25.38
N LEU A 681 5.22 -24.05 26.07
CA LEU A 681 5.10 -24.82 27.30
C LEU A 681 4.52 -24.01 28.46
N GLN A 682 4.80 -22.70 28.51
CA GLN A 682 4.24 -21.80 29.52
C GLN A 682 2.78 -21.43 29.26
N LEU A 683 2.43 -21.14 28.00
CA LEU A 683 1.11 -20.62 27.64
C LEU A 683 0.09 -21.72 27.34
N ILE A 684 0.52 -22.79 26.68
CA ILE A 684 -0.35 -23.86 26.16
C ILE A 684 -0.11 -25.16 26.93
N GLY A 685 1.08 -25.75 26.78
CA GLY A 685 1.39 -27.05 27.38
C GLY A 685 0.45 -28.18 26.93
N ALA A 686 0.19 -29.12 27.84
CA ALA A 686 -0.76 -30.21 27.67
C ALA A 686 -1.31 -30.63 29.04
N ILE A 687 -2.35 -31.45 29.04
CA ILE A 687 -2.99 -32.03 30.22
C ILE A 687 -2.56 -33.49 30.36
N GLY A 688 -2.72 -34.04 31.56
CA GLY A 688 -2.50 -35.46 31.83
C GLY A 688 -1.02 -35.83 31.85
N GLU A 689 -0.68 -37.04 31.43
CA GLU A 689 0.67 -37.60 31.49
C GLU A 689 1.68 -36.74 30.71
N ARG A 690 1.27 -36.24 29.53
CA ARG A 690 2.10 -35.34 28.69
C ARG A 690 2.41 -34.02 29.39
N GLY A 691 1.52 -33.56 30.28
CA GLY A 691 1.72 -32.35 31.08
C GLY A 691 2.76 -32.50 32.20
N ARG A 692 2.93 -33.72 32.74
CA ARG A 692 3.80 -33.98 33.91
C ARG A 692 5.27 -33.68 33.65
N ILE A 693 5.74 -33.90 32.42
CA ILE A 693 7.16 -33.69 32.04
C ILE A 693 7.50 -32.23 31.69
N ILE A 694 6.50 -31.34 31.60
CA ILE A 694 6.69 -29.95 31.16
C ILE A 694 7.65 -29.15 32.07
N PRO A 695 7.53 -29.20 33.42
CA PRO A 695 8.42 -28.46 34.30
C PRO A 695 9.89 -28.84 34.13
N ASP A 696 10.17 -30.13 33.92
CA ASP A 696 11.53 -30.63 33.73
C ASP A 696 12.10 -30.22 32.37
N ILE A 697 11.27 -30.26 31.32
CA ILE A 697 11.64 -29.77 30.00
C ILE A 697 11.94 -28.26 30.04
N LEU A 698 11.12 -27.46 30.74
CA LEU A 698 11.35 -26.03 30.91
C LEU A 698 12.71 -25.75 31.59
N LYS A 699 13.04 -26.49 32.66
CA LYS A 699 14.34 -26.40 33.35
C LYS A 699 15.51 -26.81 32.44
N ALA A 700 15.32 -27.77 31.54
CA ALA A 700 16.36 -28.17 30.60
C ALA A 700 16.55 -27.13 29.49
N LEU A 701 15.47 -26.59 28.93
CA LEU A 701 15.53 -25.60 27.85
C LEU A 701 16.22 -24.30 28.27
N THR A 702 16.10 -23.85 29.52
CA THR A 702 16.81 -22.66 30.01
C THR A 702 18.32 -22.80 29.92
N LYS A 703 18.86 -24.01 30.15
CA LYS A 703 20.30 -24.33 30.09
C LYS A 703 20.87 -24.42 28.66
N ILE A 704 20.02 -24.57 27.63
CA ILE A 704 20.47 -24.66 26.24
C ILE A 704 20.80 -23.27 25.69
N THR A 705 22.00 -23.09 25.12
CA THR A 705 22.38 -21.87 24.38
C THR A 705 21.63 -21.78 23.05
N THR A 706 21.04 -20.63 22.75
CA THR A 706 20.21 -20.43 21.54
C THR A 706 21.05 -20.37 20.28
N ASN A 707 20.60 -21.06 19.23
CA ASN A 707 21.12 -20.85 17.88
C ASN A 707 20.41 -19.64 17.26
N THR A 708 21.15 -18.57 16.95
CA THR A 708 20.62 -17.26 16.50
C THR A 708 20.12 -17.22 15.05
N ASN A 709 20.18 -18.34 14.34
CA ASN A 709 19.97 -18.43 12.88
C ASN A 709 18.55 -18.78 12.42
N THR A 710 17.51 -18.65 13.25
CA THR A 710 16.13 -19.04 12.87
C THR A 710 15.23 -17.88 12.44
N ASP A 711 15.36 -16.71 13.05
CA ASP A 711 14.58 -15.49 12.72
C ASP A 711 15.56 -14.41 12.25
N VAL A 712 15.87 -14.46 10.95
CA VAL A 712 16.98 -13.72 10.33
C VAL A 712 16.50 -12.76 9.26
N ILE A 713 17.25 -11.69 9.06
CA ILE A 713 17.08 -10.73 7.98
C ILE A 713 17.97 -11.16 6.80
N PRO A 714 17.47 -11.16 5.55
CA PRO A 714 18.21 -11.66 4.40
C PRO A 714 19.58 -10.97 4.21
N LYS A 715 20.57 -11.75 3.76
CA LYS A 715 21.96 -11.30 3.59
C LYS A 715 22.16 -10.10 2.64
N SER A 716 21.22 -9.82 1.72
CA SER A 716 21.33 -8.65 0.83
C SER A 716 21.39 -7.34 1.60
N ILE A 717 20.80 -7.29 2.81
CA ILE A 717 20.81 -6.12 3.69
C ILE A 717 22.21 -5.59 4.01
N TRP A 718 23.23 -6.47 4.05
CA TRP A 718 24.61 -6.07 4.30
C TRP A 718 25.10 -5.06 3.26
N ARG A 719 24.79 -5.32 1.98
CA ARG A 719 25.24 -4.52 0.85
C ARG A 719 24.28 -3.37 0.55
N THR A 720 22.97 -3.60 0.72
CA THR A 720 21.95 -2.62 0.30
C THR A 720 21.72 -1.53 1.33
N HIS A 721 21.60 -1.86 2.62
CA HIS A 721 21.24 -0.88 3.65
C HIS A 721 22.38 -0.62 4.63
N VAL A 722 23.04 -1.67 5.16
CA VAL A 722 24.12 -1.53 6.15
C VAL A 722 25.32 -0.80 5.55
N ALA A 723 25.76 -1.16 4.33
CA ALA A 723 26.86 -0.47 3.65
C ALA A 723 26.57 1.03 3.41
N LYS A 724 25.32 1.37 3.04
CA LYS A 724 24.90 2.77 2.85
C LYS A 724 24.91 3.54 4.16
N ALA A 725 24.39 2.95 5.24
CA ALA A 725 24.37 3.57 6.56
C ALA A 725 25.79 3.81 7.11
N LEU A 726 26.70 2.84 6.92
CA LEU A 726 28.12 2.99 7.28
C LEU A 726 28.80 4.12 6.51
N LYS A 727 28.61 4.18 5.18
CA LYS A 727 29.16 5.24 4.33
C LYS A 727 28.65 6.62 4.76
N LYS A 728 27.34 6.74 5.05
CA LYS A 728 26.72 7.99 5.52
C LYS A 728 27.30 8.50 6.84
N ARG A 729 27.78 7.60 7.71
CA ARG A 729 28.35 7.93 9.03
C ARG A 729 29.87 7.94 9.06
N GLY A 730 30.55 7.66 7.94
CA GLY A 730 32.01 7.58 7.88
C GLY A 730 32.61 6.45 8.72
N ILE A 731 31.85 5.39 9.01
CA ILE A 731 32.31 4.26 9.83
C ILE A 731 32.84 3.17 8.90
N SER A 732 34.07 2.69 9.13
CA SER A 732 34.62 1.58 8.36
C SER A 732 34.06 0.23 8.82
N TRP A 733 34.15 -0.79 7.97
CA TRP A 733 33.75 -2.16 8.35
C TRP A 733 34.60 -2.73 9.51
N ARG A 734 35.84 -2.23 9.68
CA ARG A 734 36.70 -2.61 10.80
C ARG A 734 36.19 -1.99 12.10
N ASP A 735 35.91 -0.69 12.09
CA ASP A 735 35.37 0.02 13.26
C ASP A 735 34.00 -0.54 13.68
N LEU A 736 33.16 -0.93 12.72
CA LEU A 736 31.89 -1.61 13.03
C LEU A 736 32.14 -2.95 13.73
N SER A 737 33.13 -3.73 13.28
CA SER A 737 33.44 -5.04 13.87
C SER A 737 34.01 -4.89 15.29
N GLU A 738 34.86 -3.90 15.50
CA GLU A 738 35.40 -3.53 16.80
C GLU A 738 34.28 -3.10 17.77
N LYS A 739 33.39 -2.18 17.34
CA LYS A 739 32.23 -1.75 18.14
C LYS A 739 31.20 -2.85 18.39
N LEU A 740 31.21 -3.92 17.59
CA LEU A 740 30.40 -5.12 17.81
C LEU A 740 31.09 -6.18 18.68
N GLU A 741 32.35 -5.95 19.08
CA GLU A 741 33.21 -6.89 19.81
C GLU A 741 33.39 -8.20 19.04
N MET A 742 33.59 -8.11 17.72
CA MET A 742 33.74 -9.25 16.83
C MET A 742 35.09 -9.20 16.10
N SER A 743 35.72 -10.34 15.93
CA SER A 743 36.87 -10.48 15.05
C SER A 743 36.48 -10.18 13.60
N TYR A 744 37.22 -9.26 12.97
CA TYR A 744 36.97 -8.86 11.59
C TYR A 744 37.17 -10.07 10.66
N SER A 745 36.07 -10.54 10.07
CA SER A 745 36.04 -11.76 9.24
C SER A 745 35.94 -11.46 7.74
N GLY A 746 36.27 -10.23 7.33
CA GLY A 746 36.33 -9.82 5.92
C GLY A 746 35.02 -10.08 5.16
N THR A 747 35.11 -10.66 3.97
CA THR A 747 33.96 -10.91 3.07
C THR A 747 33.03 -12.04 3.51
N SER A 748 33.40 -12.81 4.55
CA SER A 748 32.59 -13.91 5.08
C SER A 748 31.27 -13.42 5.71
N LEU A 749 31.28 -12.22 6.30
CA LEU A 749 30.11 -11.56 6.88
C LEU A 749 28.95 -11.45 5.87
N PHE A 750 29.26 -11.11 4.62
CA PHE A 750 28.28 -10.88 3.55
C PHE A 750 27.60 -12.14 3.02
N LYS A 751 28.10 -13.32 3.37
CA LYS A 751 27.56 -14.60 2.88
C LYS A 751 26.36 -15.09 3.70
N ASN A 752 26.19 -14.58 4.91
CA ASN A 752 25.21 -15.05 5.90
C ASN A 752 24.10 -14.03 6.18
N ASN A 753 22.91 -14.52 6.50
CA ASN A 753 21.80 -13.69 6.98
C ASN A 753 22.13 -13.08 8.35
N ILE A 754 21.45 -11.99 8.72
CA ILE A 754 21.71 -11.26 9.97
C ILE A 754 20.63 -11.57 11.00
N GLY A 755 21.01 -11.98 12.21
CA GLY A 755 20.06 -12.07 13.33
C GLY A 755 19.55 -10.69 13.75
N ARG A 756 18.29 -10.57 14.15
CA ARG A 756 17.67 -9.28 14.52
C ARG A 756 18.39 -8.51 15.61
N GLU A 757 18.83 -9.21 16.66
CA GLU A 757 19.57 -8.57 17.78
C GLU A 757 20.88 -7.95 17.29
N ARG A 758 21.57 -8.64 16.38
CA ARG A 758 22.77 -8.11 15.73
C ARG A 758 22.44 -6.91 14.86
N LEU A 759 21.37 -6.97 14.07
CA LEU A 759 20.94 -5.83 13.25
C LEU A 759 20.55 -4.62 14.12
N ALA A 760 19.90 -4.84 15.25
CA ALA A 760 19.56 -3.77 16.20
C ALA A 760 20.82 -3.12 16.80
N ARG A 761 21.85 -3.92 17.16
CA ARG A 761 23.14 -3.39 17.61
C ARG A 761 23.81 -2.55 16.51
N ILE A 762 23.84 -3.05 15.27
CA ILE A 762 24.36 -2.31 14.11
C ILE A 762 23.61 -0.99 13.96
N ALA A 763 22.27 -1.02 13.97
CA ALA A 763 21.42 0.15 13.83
C ALA A 763 21.68 1.23 14.89
N ARG A 764 21.97 0.84 16.15
CA ARG A 764 22.37 1.79 17.20
C ARG A 764 23.74 2.42 16.90
N ILE A 765 24.71 1.62 16.46
CA ILE A 765 26.06 2.10 16.16
C ILE A 765 26.04 3.11 15.01
N VAL A 766 25.28 2.85 13.95
CA VAL A 766 25.16 3.76 12.80
C VAL A 766 24.06 4.82 12.99
N SER A 767 23.28 4.74 14.07
CA SER A 767 22.13 5.63 14.34
C SER A 767 21.22 5.77 13.11
N ASP A 768 20.74 4.63 12.61
CA ASP A 768 19.89 4.50 11.43
C ASP A 768 18.53 3.88 11.79
N ASP A 769 17.47 4.67 11.61
CA ASP A 769 16.11 4.30 11.98
C ASP A 769 15.52 3.20 11.08
N GLU A 770 15.92 3.13 9.81
CA GLU A 770 15.42 2.12 8.87
C GLU A 770 15.93 0.73 9.26
N LEU A 771 17.22 0.62 9.58
CA LEU A 771 17.80 -0.62 10.12
C LEU A 771 17.16 -1.01 11.46
N MET A 772 16.82 -0.02 12.29
CA MET A 772 16.13 -0.27 13.56
C MET A 772 14.72 -0.81 13.33
N HIS A 773 13.96 -0.20 12.41
CA HIS A 773 12.62 -0.65 12.04
C HIS A 773 12.65 -2.09 11.47
N LEU A 774 13.62 -2.42 10.62
CA LEU A 774 13.81 -3.78 10.11
C LEU A 774 14.15 -4.78 11.22
N ALA A 775 15.03 -4.43 12.15
CA ALA A 775 15.37 -5.29 13.29
C ALA A 775 14.14 -5.57 14.18
N GLN A 776 13.33 -4.55 14.43
CA GLN A 776 12.12 -4.62 15.25
C GLN A 776 10.85 -5.01 14.48
N SER A 777 10.96 -5.37 13.20
CA SER A 777 9.82 -5.63 12.32
C SER A 777 8.91 -6.78 12.78
N ASP A 778 7.65 -6.70 12.36
CA ASP A 778 6.62 -7.72 12.58
C ASP A 778 6.62 -8.77 11.46
N ILE A 779 7.65 -8.77 10.62
CA ILE A 779 7.80 -9.67 9.48
C ILE A 779 8.77 -10.79 9.79
N TYR A 780 8.47 -12.00 9.38
CA TYR A 780 9.38 -13.13 9.31
C TYR A 780 9.76 -13.37 7.85
N TRP A 781 11.06 -13.47 7.54
CA TRP A 781 11.54 -13.76 6.19
C TRP A 781 11.64 -15.26 5.99
N ASP A 782 10.71 -15.82 5.21
CA ASP A 782 10.64 -17.26 4.97
C ASP A 782 11.10 -17.63 3.57
N GLU A 783 11.79 -18.75 3.45
CA GLU A 783 12.41 -19.17 2.20
C GLU A 783 11.41 -19.90 1.30
N ILE A 784 11.39 -19.57 0.01
CA ILE A 784 10.60 -20.30 -0.99
C ILE A 784 11.28 -21.65 -1.26
N ILE A 785 10.55 -22.76 -1.07
CA ILE A 785 11.04 -24.11 -1.35
C ILE A 785 10.56 -24.67 -2.69
N SER A 786 9.40 -24.22 -3.17
CA SER A 786 8.87 -24.59 -4.49
C SER A 786 7.90 -23.53 -5.03
N ILE A 787 7.88 -23.41 -6.35
CA ILE A 787 6.86 -22.71 -7.15
C ILE A 787 6.46 -23.71 -8.22
N ALA A 788 5.19 -24.13 -8.25
CA ALA A 788 4.70 -25.14 -9.19
C ALA A 788 3.50 -24.62 -9.97
N TYR A 789 3.42 -24.91 -11.26
CA TYR A 789 2.26 -24.56 -12.08
C TYR A 789 1.04 -25.39 -11.65
N GLU A 790 -0.10 -24.73 -11.49
CA GLU A 790 -1.34 -25.33 -10.97
C GLU A 790 -2.51 -25.31 -11.98
N GLY A 791 -2.24 -24.91 -13.23
CA GLY A 791 -3.25 -24.81 -14.28
C GLY A 791 -3.87 -23.42 -14.41
N GLU A 792 -4.94 -23.31 -15.21
CA GLU A 792 -5.74 -22.10 -15.31
C GLU A 792 -6.91 -22.15 -14.33
N LYS A 793 -7.02 -21.11 -13.50
CA LYS A 793 -8.07 -20.99 -12.49
C LYS A 793 -8.69 -19.60 -12.53
N GLU A 794 -9.90 -19.49 -12.02
CA GLU A 794 -10.51 -18.20 -11.73
C GLU A 794 -9.70 -17.48 -10.65
N VAL A 795 -9.29 -16.25 -10.93
CA VAL A 795 -8.46 -15.43 -10.03
C VAL A 795 -9.18 -14.14 -9.66
N TYR A 796 -8.80 -13.62 -8.51
CA TYR A 796 -9.43 -12.50 -7.82
C TYR A 796 -8.38 -11.51 -7.38
N ASP A 797 -8.83 -10.30 -7.12
CA ASP A 797 -7.99 -9.24 -6.58
C ASP A 797 -8.81 -8.35 -5.63
N ALA A 798 -8.11 -7.62 -4.78
CA ALA A 798 -8.68 -6.82 -3.70
C ALA A 798 -8.10 -5.41 -3.69
N THR A 799 -8.93 -4.42 -3.41
CA THR A 799 -8.55 -3.01 -3.30
C THR A 799 -8.33 -2.63 -1.84
N VAL A 800 -7.13 -2.12 -1.56
CA VAL A 800 -6.69 -1.67 -0.23
C VAL A 800 -6.04 -0.29 -0.39
N PRO A 801 -6.80 0.81 -0.15
CA PRO A 801 -6.26 2.16 -0.27
C PRO A 801 -5.09 2.41 0.69
N GLY A 802 -4.13 3.23 0.25
CA GLY A 802 -3.03 3.75 1.08
C GLY A 802 -1.84 2.80 1.24
N LEU A 803 -2.04 1.59 1.80
CA LEU A 803 -0.95 0.64 2.04
C LEU A 803 -0.68 -0.33 0.89
N HIS A 804 -1.67 -0.54 0.01
CA HIS A 804 -1.53 -1.34 -1.20
C HIS A 804 -1.16 -2.81 -1.00
N ASN A 805 -1.34 -3.35 0.21
CA ASN A 805 -1.04 -4.74 0.51
C ASN A 805 -1.95 -5.27 1.63
N PHE A 806 -1.96 -6.58 1.83
CA PHE A 806 -2.72 -7.26 2.87
C PHE A 806 -2.10 -8.61 3.24
N VAL A 807 -2.51 -9.18 4.37
CA VAL A 807 -2.10 -10.53 4.80
C VAL A 807 -3.12 -11.55 4.30
N ALA A 808 -2.66 -12.54 3.55
CA ALA A 808 -3.47 -13.65 3.07
C ALA A 808 -2.72 -14.99 3.21
N ASN A 809 -3.39 -16.03 3.71
CA ASN A 809 -2.79 -17.34 4.02
C ASN A 809 -1.48 -17.23 4.84
N ASP A 810 -1.42 -16.28 5.78
CA ASP A 810 -0.21 -15.91 6.54
C ASP A 810 0.99 -15.50 5.67
N ILE A 811 0.75 -14.84 4.53
CA ILE A 811 1.76 -14.25 3.64
C ILE A 811 1.35 -12.81 3.32
N VAL A 812 2.30 -11.88 3.25
CA VAL A 812 2.02 -10.50 2.83
C VAL A 812 2.02 -10.41 1.31
N VAL A 813 0.90 -9.93 0.74
CA VAL A 813 0.63 -9.85 -0.71
C VAL A 813 0.21 -8.44 -1.12
N HIS A 814 0.52 -8.05 -2.36
CA HIS A 814 0.23 -6.71 -2.89
C HIS A 814 -1.13 -6.62 -3.59
N ASN A 815 -1.66 -5.41 -3.79
CA ASN A 815 -2.87 -5.14 -4.59
C ASN A 815 -2.57 -4.49 -5.96
N SER A 816 -3.60 -4.14 -6.73
CA SER A 816 -3.42 -3.58 -8.08
C SER A 816 -3.19 -2.05 -8.17
N ILE A 817 -2.44 -1.63 -9.21
CA ILE A 817 -1.93 -0.28 -9.53
C ILE A 817 -3.01 0.77 -9.90
N GLU A 818 -4.22 0.34 -10.27
CA GLU A 818 -5.25 1.16 -10.96
C GLU A 818 -5.81 2.36 -10.17
N GLN A 819 -5.38 2.61 -8.94
CA GLN A 819 -6.13 3.46 -8.02
C GLN A 819 -6.05 4.94 -8.36
N ASP A 820 -4.91 5.48 -8.80
CA ASP A 820 -4.66 6.94 -8.77
C ASP A 820 -5.22 7.74 -9.97
N ALA A 821 -5.58 7.09 -11.08
CA ALA A 821 -6.25 7.74 -12.20
C ALA A 821 -7.73 8.10 -11.87
N ASP A 822 -8.19 9.27 -12.32
CA ASP A 822 -9.60 9.67 -12.20
C ASP A 822 -10.45 9.15 -13.35
N VAL A 823 -9.87 9.16 -14.55
CA VAL A 823 -10.46 8.64 -15.79
C VAL A 823 -9.48 7.68 -16.45
N VAL A 824 -9.99 6.53 -16.91
CA VAL A 824 -9.22 5.56 -17.69
C VAL A 824 -9.97 5.27 -18.99
N MET A 825 -9.29 5.53 -20.10
CA MET A 825 -9.81 5.32 -21.45
C MET A 825 -8.96 4.27 -22.17
N PHE A 826 -9.60 3.41 -22.94
CA PHE A 826 -8.94 2.48 -23.84
C PHE A 826 -9.32 2.73 -25.29
N ILE A 827 -8.38 2.46 -26.20
CA ILE A 827 -8.68 2.45 -27.63
C ILE A 827 -8.75 1.01 -28.13
N TYR A 828 -9.86 0.67 -28.79
CA TYR A 828 -10.03 -0.56 -29.54
C TYR A 828 -10.33 -0.24 -31.01
N ARG A 829 -9.67 -0.94 -31.93
CA ARG A 829 -9.96 -0.88 -33.37
C ARG A 829 -9.99 -2.30 -33.90
N LYS A 830 -11.11 -2.69 -34.50
CA LYS A 830 -11.28 -4.03 -35.06
C LYS A 830 -10.25 -4.31 -36.18
N ALA A 831 -9.97 -3.31 -37.01
CA ALA A 831 -8.94 -3.40 -38.05
C ALA A 831 -7.50 -3.59 -37.52
N ALA A 832 -7.24 -3.32 -36.24
CA ALA A 832 -5.95 -3.56 -35.58
C ALA A 832 -5.95 -4.83 -34.70
N ASP A 833 -7.09 -5.53 -34.59
CA ASP A 833 -7.22 -6.75 -33.81
C ASP A 833 -6.78 -7.95 -34.65
N ARG A 834 -5.68 -8.60 -34.25
CA ARG A 834 -5.07 -9.74 -34.93
C ARG A 834 -5.97 -10.97 -35.03
N ASN A 835 -7.07 -11.00 -34.28
CA ASN A 835 -8.06 -12.07 -34.38
C ASN A 835 -8.95 -11.95 -35.63
N TYR A 836 -8.89 -10.83 -36.35
CA TYR A 836 -9.66 -10.58 -37.57
C TYR A 836 -8.72 -10.31 -38.74
N ARG A 837 -9.12 -10.78 -39.93
CA ARG A 837 -8.50 -10.37 -41.18
C ARG A 837 -9.16 -9.07 -41.64
N VAL A 838 -8.36 -8.13 -42.14
CA VAL A 838 -8.87 -6.79 -42.51
C VAL A 838 -9.85 -6.89 -43.67
N GLU A 839 -9.63 -7.86 -44.56
CA GLU A 839 -10.45 -8.16 -45.72
C GLU A 839 -11.87 -8.61 -45.31
N ASP A 840 -12.00 -9.28 -44.17
CA ASP A 840 -13.26 -9.84 -43.66
C ASP A 840 -14.08 -8.81 -42.83
N ILE A 841 -13.52 -7.64 -42.54
CA ILE A 841 -14.20 -6.59 -41.77
C ILE A 841 -15.05 -5.73 -42.74
N PRO A 842 -16.33 -5.49 -42.44
CA PRO A 842 -17.18 -4.57 -43.21
C PRO A 842 -16.54 -3.18 -43.38
N PRO A 843 -16.64 -2.52 -44.56
CA PRO A 843 -15.97 -1.24 -44.82
C PRO A 843 -16.26 -0.14 -43.79
N ASP A 844 -17.49 -0.09 -43.27
CA ASP A 844 -17.96 0.82 -42.22
C ASP A 844 -17.31 0.56 -40.85
N GLU A 845 -16.90 -0.68 -40.56
CA GLU A 845 -16.19 -1.04 -39.34
C GLU A 845 -14.66 -0.95 -39.46
N ARG A 846 -14.11 -0.90 -40.68
CA ARG A 846 -12.63 -0.83 -40.91
C ARG A 846 -12.03 0.46 -40.36
N PHE A 847 -12.77 1.56 -40.47
CA PHE A 847 -12.33 2.88 -40.01
C PHE A 847 -12.82 3.23 -38.60
N LEU A 848 -13.54 2.31 -37.94
CA LEU A 848 -14.11 2.57 -36.63
C LEU A 848 -13.07 2.44 -35.52
N GLY A 849 -12.93 3.49 -34.72
CA GLY A 849 -12.21 3.49 -33.46
C GLY A 849 -13.14 3.64 -32.27
N GLU A 850 -13.09 2.67 -31.35
CA GLU A 850 -13.86 2.70 -30.12
C GLU A 850 -13.00 3.20 -28.96
N ILE A 851 -13.46 4.26 -28.30
CA ILE A 851 -12.89 4.80 -27.08
C ILE A 851 -13.74 4.31 -25.90
N HIS A 852 -13.20 3.36 -25.15
CA HIS A 852 -13.85 2.76 -24.00
C HIS A 852 -13.45 3.53 -22.74
N VAL A 853 -14.35 4.36 -22.21
CA VAL A 853 -14.19 5.01 -20.91
C VAL A 853 -14.53 3.99 -19.82
N ALA A 854 -13.51 3.24 -19.38
CA ALA A 854 -13.68 2.11 -18.47
C ALA A 854 -13.69 2.50 -16.99
N LYS A 855 -13.14 3.67 -16.64
CA LYS A 855 -13.21 4.26 -15.29
C LYS A 855 -13.48 5.74 -15.41
N HIS A 856 -14.42 6.24 -14.61
CA HIS A 856 -14.65 7.67 -14.42
C HIS A 856 -15.12 7.89 -12.98
N ARG A 857 -14.30 8.56 -12.14
CA ARG A 857 -14.60 8.72 -10.70
C ARG A 857 -15.84 9.57 -10.39
N ASN A 858 -16.12 10.55 -11.25
CA ASN A 858 -17.13 11.59 -11.00
C ASN A 858 -18.15 11.69 -12.15
N GLY A 859 -18.27 10.66 -13.00
CA GLY A 859 -19.09 10.70 -14.20
C GLY A 859 -19.37 9.31 -14.77
N PRO A 860 -20.12 9.23 -15.88
CA PRO A 860 -20.51 7.96 -16.49
C PRO A 860 -19.32 7.25 -17.17
N THR A 861 -19.46 5.93 -17.33
CA THR A 861 -18.58 5.11 -18.17
C THR A 861 -19.34 4.72 -19.44
N GLY A 862 -18.63 4.40 -20.52
CA GLY A 862 -19.28 4.14 -21.80
C GLY A 862 -18.31 3.94 -22.95
N ILE A 863 -18.87 3.75 -24.15
CA ILE A 863 -18.12 3.56 -25.39
C ILE A 863 -18.44 4.72 -26.32
N VAL A 864 -17.40 5.37 -26.84
CA VAL A 864 -17.52 6.45 -27.83
C VAL A 864 -16.93 5.96 -29.14
N LYS A 865 -17.67 6.14 -30.23
CA LYS A 865 -17.25 5.75 -31.58
C LYS A 865 -16.70 6.95 -32.33
N LEU A 866 -15.49 6.82 -32.86
CA LEU A 866 -14.78 7.82 -33.65
C LEU A 866 -14.36 7.21 -35.00
N PHE A 867 -14.16 8.06 -36.00
CA PHE A 867 -13.56 7.67 -37.27
C PHE A 867 -12.04 7.77 -37.18
N PHE A 868 -11.32 6.76 -37.64
CA PHE A 868 -9.86 6.75 -37.73
C PHE A 868 -9.41 6.74 -39.20
N ASP A 869 -8.73 7.80 -39.61
CA ASP A 869 -8.09 7.92 -40.91
C ASP A 869 -6.67 7.34 -40.84
N ALA A 870 -6.45 6.20 -41.50
CA ALA A 870 -5.16 5.52 -41.48
C ALA A 870 -4.08 6.22 -42.32
N GLU A 871 -4.47 6.91 -43.41
CA GLU A 871 -3.52 7.62 -44.27
C GLU A 871 -2.97 8.87 -43.61
N LYS A 872 -3.80 9.53 -42.80
CA LYS A 872 -3.47 10.76 -42.08
C LYS A 872 -3.07 10.50 -40.62
N ALA A 873 -3.22 9.26 -40.17
CA ALA A 873 -3.02 8.84 -38.78
C ALA A 873 -3.74 9.75 -37.77
N SER A 874 -5.03 10.03 -38.00
CA SER A 874 -5.83 11.00 -37.22
C SER A 874 -7.24 10.47 -36.91
N TYR A 875 -7.79 10.87 -35.77
CA TYR A 875 -9.15 10.61 -35.31
C TYR A 875 -10.09 11.79 -35.60
N ARG A 876 -11.33 11.50 -36.00
CA ARG A 876 -12.39 12.48 -36.29
C ARG A 876 -13.73 12.10 -35.67
N ASN A 877 -14.60 13.10 -35.50
CA ASN A 877 -15.99 12.87 -35.09
C ASN A 877 -16.72 12.07 -36.19
N LEU A 878 -17.40 10.98 -35.81
CA LEU A 878 -18.06 10.05 -36.74
C LEU A 878 -19.17 10.73 -37.57
N GLU A 879 -19.93 11.65 -36.96
CA GLU A 879 -21.04 12.38 -37.60
C GLU A 879 -20.60 13.22 -38.82
N LYS A 880 -19.34 13.68 -38.86
CA LYS A 880 -18.82 14.49 -39.97
C LYS A 880 -18.44 13.67 -41.22
N TYR A 881 -18.35 12.34 -41.11
CA TYR A 881 -17.96 11.49 -42.24
C TYR A 881 -19.17 11.00 -43.04
N LEU A 882 -20.26 10.63 -42.36
CA LEU A 882 -21.51 10.19 -43.01
C LEU A 882 -22.15 11.28 -43.89
N THR A 883 -21.87 12.56 -43.61
CA THR A 883 -22.33 13.70 -44.41
C THR A 883 -21.41 14.03 -45.59
N ALA A 884 -20.12 13.65 -45.55
CA ALA A 884 -19.14 13.96 -46.60
C ALA A 884 -19.11 12.92 -47.73
N GLU A 885 -19.66 11.71 -47.53
CA GLU A 885 -19.87 10.73 -48.61
C GLU A 885 -21.20 10.94 -49.36
N GLN A 886 -22.05 11.88 -48.91
CA GLN A 886 -23.33 12.23 -49.55
C GLN A 886 -23.31 13.54 -50.34
N THR A 887 -22.16 14.22 -50.39
CA THR A 887 -21.89 15.44 -51.18
C THR A 887 -20.57 15.28 -51.90
#